data_AF-A0A1F6ABU0-F1
#
_entry.id   AF-A0A1F6ABU0-F1
#
_cell.length_a   1.000
_cell.length_b   1.000
_cell.length_c   1.000
_cell.angle_alpha   90.00
_cell.angle_beta   90.00
_cell.angle_gamma   90.00
#
_symmetry.space_group_name_H-M   'P 1'
#
loop_
_entity.id
_entity.type
_entity.pdbx_description
1 polymer ?
#
loop_
_entity_poly.entity_id
_entity_poly.type
_entity_poly.pdbx_seq_one_letter_code
_entity_poly.pdbx_strand_id
1 'polypeptide(L)'
;MKYLLISLVFLIGAIKPVYASDANFLIINQIRGNEDCCDKGSGELIDAISQSENIKFLPMGWTIRYDVFEDSVIFDKIKKIKDLGLLLEITPRLASEAKVKYKGSLNSRSSDWYFAKNSMLLGYLQEDRKKLIDTAFSKFKAKLGYFPSYTSSWMIDGWSLKYIHDRYGVILHELTKEQYETDSYSLEGGIFNAPYYPSINHPLIPGNFGNKLNLIVVRQTATDLVYNYGSSKSYFTSQPNDYLENPQKKDITYFKSLVVDAISQPSEFRFGVIGFENSYPWDKYGQEYLGQLDYIQDLANKGKLKVISPSDFAKIFQGKFPENPPFFLEKDFNSKSKTGVLWYFGKNYRARVLLKDKKLILDDLRLFTPLDDPYYQDPSRADYSYWIVPYLIDGSKMFTDTQKTDFKNFNNFISESRQDTETSPFGIELGEGNFNLINKTSEVEITFTDKPNKTIILQPRKIILRNNLQAKFTNTKDMVLHNLFSDAPQIISFPNQFNLFFKPEKNAILAGWKVEEDYIPFFTLTRDENSITLTPVDKITNLQKLNPMFQPDRSGLLADRDFSIFYWNNKTAVAGRNPLRLFILPLNKLGRPASVQNVQVTGEGSSDLDVKLPQDYTYRIKPWYIDITSSIPLSTTISITADGIDIAKNIPIQFITDCKKEIKKCLLNPMQLLDYIYINAGEQWTKAKRLVGSPIKTVGRISMFGLLIQRKRQSKLV
;
A
#
# COMPACT_ATOMS: atom_id res chain seq x y z
N MET A 1 16.21 -51.99 65.03
CA MET A 1 15.19 -50.93 64.85
C MET A 1 15.92 -49.59 64.94
N LYS A 2 16.47 -49.06 63.85
CA LYS A 2 15.81 -48.29 62.78
C LYS A 2 15.04 -47.08 63.31
N TYR A 3 15.66 -45.90 63.31
CA TYR A 3 15.01 -44.68 62.85
C TYR A 3 15.95 -43.94 61.90
N LEU A 4 15.37 -43.61 60.75
CA LEU A 4 15.99 -43.25 59.48
C LEU A 4 16.20 -41.73 59.46
N LEU A 5 17.44 -41.27 59.34
CA LEU A 5 17.76 -39.87 59.12
C LEU A 5 17.55 -39.57 57.62
N ILE A 6 16.44 -38.93 57.26
CA ILE A 6 16.21 -38.45 55.89
C ILE A 6 16.85 -37.06 55.76
N SER A 7 17.98 -36.99 55.05
CA SER A 7 18.52 -35.74 54.54
C SER A 7 17.58 -35.15 53.49
N LEU A 8 16.93 -34.03 53.82
CA LEU A 8 16.27 -33.19 52.82
C LEU A 8 17.32 -32.27 52.19
N VAL A 9 17.88 -32.70 51.06
CA VAL A 9 18.67 -31.85 50.17
C VAL A 9 17.70 -30.88 49.49
N PHE A 10 17.71 -29.62 49.92
CA PHE A 10 17.09 -28.53 49.18
C PHE A 10 17.85 -28.33 47.86
N LEU A 11 17.34 -28.93 46.78
CA LEU A 11 17.69 -28.51 45.42
C LEU A 11 17.14 -27.10 45.21
N ILE A 12 17.95 -26.09 45.49
CA ILE A 12 17.74 -24.74 44.98
C ILE A 12 18.14 -24.79 43.49
N GLY A 13 17.23 -25.31 42.67
CA GLY A 13 17.29 -25.09 41.23
C GLY A 13 17.10 -23.60 40.99
N ALA A 14 17.99 -22.99 40.21
CA ALA A 14 17.85 -21.62 39.76
C ALA A 14 16.48 -21.44 39.10
N ILE A 15 15.53 -20.85 39.83
CA ILE A 15 14.26 -20.40 39.28
C ILE A 15 14.64 -19.29 38.31
N LYS A 16 14.72 -19.61 37.01
CA LYS A 16 14.75 -18.58 35.99
C LYS A 16 13.51 -17.72 36.22
N PRO A 17 13.62 -16.39 36.34
CA PRO A 17 12.44 -15.54 36.37
C PRO A 17 11.61 -15.87 35.14
N VAL A 18 10.42 -16.43 35.34
CA VAL A 18 9.41 -16.55 34.30
C VAL A 18 8.91 -15.13 34.10
N TYR A 19 9.59 -14.37 33.24
CA TYR A 19 9.04 -13.13 32.73
C TYR A 19 7.75 -13.49 32.00
N ALA A 20 6.62 -13.00 32.50
CA ALA A 20 5.39 -12.97 31.73
C ALA A 20 5.72 -12.36 30.34
N SER A 21 5.21 -12.94 29.27
CA SER A 21 5.53 -12.46 27.93
C SER A 21 5.02 -11.02 27.75
N ASP A 22 5.93 -10.07 27.50
CA ASP A 22 5.62 -8.67 27.17
C ASP A 22 5.01 -8.48 25.76
N ALA A 23 4.66 -9.57 25.06
CA ALA A 23 4.05 -9.50 23.73
C ALA A 23 2.60 -9.01 23.81
N ASN A 24 2.32 -7.84 23.22
CA ASN A 24 0.98 -7.25 23.22
C ASN A 24 0.28 -7.48 21.88
N PHE A 25 -0.98 -7.93 21.93
CA PHE A 25 -1.82 -8.09 20.76
C PHE A 25 -3.06 -7.20 20.87
N LEU A 26 -3.33 -6.44 19.80
CA LEU A 26 -4.60 -5.75 19.61
C LEU A 26 -5.46 -6.53 18.65
N ILE A 27 -6.76 -6.55 18.95
CA ILE A 27 -7.78 -7.08 18.06
C ILE A 27 -8.72 -5.93 17.76
N ILE A 28 -8.74 -5.44 16.52
CA ILE A 28 -9.59 -4.31 16.11
C ILE A 28 -10.46 -4.75 14.94
N ASN A 29 -11.77 -4.85 15.16
CA ASN A 29 -12.73 -5.23 14.13
C ASN A 29 -13.38 -3.99 13.52
N GLN A 30 -13.54 -3.97 12.19
CA GLN A 30 -14.18 -2.88 11.46
C GLN A 30 -15.62 -3.26 11.12
N ILE A 31 -16.58 -2.45 11.57
CA ILE A 31 -18.01 -2.74 11.51
C ILE A 31 -18.72 -1.70 10.65
N ARG A 32 -19.26 -2.17 9.53
CA ARG A 32 -20.06 -1.42 8.56
C ARG A 32 -21.55 -1.70 8.77
N GLY A 33 -22.39 -0.71 8.47
CA GLY A 33 -23.85 -0.85 8.45
C GLY A 33 -24.36 -1.38 7.11
N ASN A 34 -25.62 -1.11 6.80
CA ASN A 34 -26.34 -1.68 5.65
C ASN A 34 -26.51 -0.73 4.44
N GLU A 35 -25.76 0.39 4.38
CA GLU A 35 -25.94 1.40 3.33
C GLU A 35 -25.53 0.91 1.93
N ASP A 36 -26.42 1.04 0.94
CA ASP A 36 -26.31 0.44 -0.41
C ASP A 36 -25.16 0.93 -1.30
N CYS A 37 -24.60 2.11 -1.04
CA CYS A 37 -23.57 2.70 -1.90
C CYS A 37 -22.22 1.95 -1.84
N CYS A 38 -21.98 1.23 -0.75
CA CYS A 38 -20.70 0.67 -0.34
C CYS A 38 -20.88 -0.75 0.22
N ASP A 39 -19.80 -1.45 0.55
CA ASP A 39 -19.95 -2.81 1.05
C ASP A 39 -20.68 -2.78 2.40
N LYS A 40 -21.75 -3.58 2.46
CA LYS A 40 -22.60 -3.73 3.64
C LYS A 40 -21.96 -4.69 4.62
N GLY A 41 -22.12 -4.41 5.91
CA GLY A 41 -21.79 -5.35 6.97
C GLY A 41 -22.91 -6.34 7.25
N SER A 42 -22.55 -7.49 7.83
CA SER A 42 -23.48 -8.44 8.44
C SER A 42 -23.31 -8.48 9.97
N GLY A 43 -24.32 -9.02 10.67
CA GLY A 43 -24.26 -9.24 12.11
C GLY A 43 -23.57 -10.55 12.52
N GLU A 44 -23.16 -11.39 11.56
CA GLU A 44 -22.71 -12.76 11.82
C GLU A 44 -21.40 -12.81 12.61
N LEU A 45 -20.47 -11.90 12.32
CA LEU A 45 -19.22 -11.74 13.07
C LEU A 45 -19.49 -11.48 14.56
N ILE A 46 -20.41 -10.55 14.86
CA ILE A 46 -20.75 -10.16 16.22
C ILE A 46 -21.46 -11.32 16.93
N ASP A 47 -22.39 -11.98 16.25
CA ASP A 47 -23.12 -13.13 16.79
C ASP A 47 -22.17 -14.28 17.13
N ALA A 48 -21.32 -14.67 16.19
CA ALA A 48 -20.40 -15.80 16.37
C ALA A 48 -19.42 -15.57 17.53
N ILE A 49 -18.88 -14.36 17.67
CA ILE A 49 -18.01 -14.01 18.79
C ILE A 49 -18.80 -14.01 20.10
N SER A 50 -20.00 -13.41 20.14
CA SER A 50 -20.82 -13.34 21.36
C SER A 50 -21.28 -14.70 21.87
N GLN A 51 -21.44 -15.67 20.98
CA GLN A 51 -21.88 -17.04 21.29
C GLN A 51 -20.73 -17.95 21.71
N SER A 52 -19.47 -17.57 21.47
CA SER A 52 -18.32 -18.38 21.84
C SER A 52 -17.84 -18.10 23.27
N GLU A 53 -18.01 -19.07 24.16
CA GLU A 53 -17.54 -18.98 25.56
C GLU A 53 -16.04 -18.73 25.69
N ASN A 54 -15.24 -19.19 24.72
CA ASN A 54 -13.79 -19.08 24.77
C ASN A 54 -13.29 -17.66 24.47
N ILE A 55 -13.91 -16.98 23.50
CA ILE A 55 -13.38 -15.71 22.95
C ILE A 55 -14.26 -14.48 23.21
N LYS A 56 -15.52 -14.65 23.67
CA LYS A 56 -16.45 -13.51 23.91
C LYS A 56 -15.96 -12.48 24.93
N PHE A 57 -15.00 -12.86 25.78
CA PHE A 57 -14.42 -12.01 26.82
C PHE A 57 -13.04 -11.45 26.45
N LEU A 58 -12.52 -11.74 25.25
CA LEU A 58 -11.29 -11.10 24.78
C LEU A 58 -11.48 -9.57 24.76
N PRO A 59 -10.48 -8.78 25.21
CA PRO A 59 -10.55 -7.32 25.20
C PRO A 59 -10.33 -6.76 23.79
N MET A 60 -11.29 -7.03 22.91
CA MET A 60 -11.29 -6.63 21.50
C MET A 60 -11.83 -5.21 21.36
N GLY A 61 -11.21 -4.42 20.48
CA GLY A 61 -11.73 -3.16 20.01
C GLY A 61 -12.62 -3.35 18.78
N TRP A 62 -13.61 -2.47 18.64
CA TRP A 62 -14.53 -2.45 17.51
C TRP A 62 -14.68 -1.03 17.00
N THR A 63 -14.43 -0.79 15.71
CA THR A 63 -14.61 0.52 15.08
C THR A 63 -15.87 0.49 14.23
N ILE A 64 -16.83 1.38 14.51
CA ILE A 64 -18.13 1.39 13.83
C ILE A 64 -18.18 2.51 12.79
N ARG A 65 -18.65 2.21 11.58
CA ARG A 65 -18.94 3.19 10.53
C ARG A 65 -20.20 3.97 10.88
N TYR A 66 -20.33 5.18 10.36
CA TYR A 66 -21.43 6.09 10.67
C TYR A 66 -22.82 5.48 10.47
N ASP A 67 -23.01 4.71 9.40
CA ASP A 67 -24.30 4.10 9.05
C ASP A 67 -24.76 3.03 10.05
N VAL A 68 -23.85 2.47 10.86
CA VAL A 68 -24.21 1.54 11.94
C VAL A 68 -25.20 2.17 12.93
N PHE A 69 -25.12 3.47 13.22
CA PHE A 69 -26.01 4.12 14.20
C PHE A 69 -27.50 4.10 13.83
N GLU A 70 -27.79 3.85 12.55
CA GLU A 70 -29.14 3.79 11.98
C GLU A 70 -29.53 2.37 11.57
N ASP A 71 -28.59 1.41 11.64
CA ASP A 71 -28.85 -0.01 11.47
C ASP A 71 -29.14 -0.64 12.84
N SER A 72 -30.41 -0.77 13.21
CA SER A 72 -30.80 -1.36 14.49
C SER A 72 -30.35 -2.82 14.64
N VAL A 73 -30.22 -3.58 13.54
CA VAL A 73 -29.83 -5.00 13.57
C VAL A 73 -28.39 -5.14 14.07
N ILE A 74 -27.50 -4.26 13.62
CA ILE A 74 -26.08 -4.27 14.02
C ILE A 74 -25.88 -3.46 15.30
N PHE A 75 -26.47 -2.27 15.41
CA PHE A 75 -26.26 -1.38 16.54
C PHE A 75 -26.73 -1.99 17.86
N ASP A 76 -27.89 -2.66 17.88
CA ASP A 76 -28.42 -3.26 19.11
C ASP A 76 -27.53 -4.38 19.67
N LYS A 77 -26.78 -5.05 18.79
CA LYS A 77 -25.79 -6.07 19.16
C LYS A 77 -24.53 -5.42 19.72
N ILE A 78 -24.01 -4.39 19.05
CA ILE A 78 -22.68 -3.85 19.36
C ILE A 78 -22.68 -2.81 20.48
N LYS A 79 -23.79 -2.09 20.72
CA LYS A 79 -23.87 -1.01 21.72
C LYS A 79 -23.58 -1.44 23.17
N LYS A 80 -23.59 -2.75 23.44
CA LYS A 80 -23.28 -3.34 24.76
C LYS A 80 -21.78 -3.57 24.98
N ILE A 81 -20.96 -3.45 23.93
CA ILE A 81 -19.51 -3.63 24.01
C ILE A 81 -18.88 -2.35 24.60
N LYS A 82 -17.89 -2.52 25.48
CA LYS A 82 -17.34 -1.43 26.30
C LYS A 82 -16.32 -0.55 25.57
N ASP A 83 -15.52 -1.10 24.65
CA ASP A 83 -14.49 -0.36 23.92
C ASP A 83 -14.90 -0.24 22.45
N LEU A 84 -15.61 0.84 22.13
CA LEU A 84 -16.06 1.18 20.78
C LEU A 84 -15.29 2.42 20.29
N GLY A 85 -14.82 2.34 19.04
CA GLY A 85 -14.20 3.41 18.28
C GLY A 85 -15.00 3.76 17.03
N LEU A 86 -14.54 4.76 16.28
CA LEU A 86 -15.15 5.12 14.98
C LEU A 86 -14.28 4.65 13.81
N LEU A 87 -14.93 4.02 12.82
CA LEU A 87 -14.37 3.84 11.48
C LEU A 87 -14.68 5.10 10.66
N LEU A 88 -13.65 5.86 10.34
CA LEU A 88 -13.75 7.12 9.61
C LEU A 88 -13.81 6.88 8.09
N GLU A 89 -14.90 6.24 7.67
CA GLU A 89 -15.24 5.99 6.28
C GLU A 89 -16.49 6.81 5.91
N ILE A 90 -16.41 7.54 4.79
CA ILE A 90 -17.44 8.48 4.37
C ILE A 90 -18.53 7.76 3.59
N THR A 91 -19.75 7.83 4.09
CA THR A 91 -20.95 7.34 3.41
C THR A 91 -21.83 8.50 2.91
N PRO A 92 -22.72 8.29 1.93
CA PRO A 92 -23.70 9.29 1.50
C PRO A 92 -24.51 9.84 2.67
N ARG A 93 -24.92 9.00 3.62
CA ARG A 93 -25.63 9.44 4.82
C ARG A 93 -24.78 10.37 5.69
N LEU A 94 -23.54 9.99 6.02
CA LEU A 94 -22.64 10.86 6.79
C LEU A 94 -22.43 12.20 6.08
N ALA A 95 -22.15 12.16 4.77
CA ALA A 95 -21.95 13.37 3.98
C ALA A 95 -23.20 14.27 3.98
N SER A 96 -24.38 13.69 3.75
CA SER A 96 -25.66 14.41 3.78
C SER A 96 -25.92 15.07 5.14
N GLU A 97 -25.80 14.33 6.24
CA GLU A 97 -26.03 14.85 7.60
C GLU A 97 -24.99 15.92 7.98
N ALA A 98 -23.75 15.78 7.50
CA ALA A 98 -22.70 16.77 7.65
C ALA A 98 -22.84 17.99 6.72
N LYS A 99 -23.81 18.00 5.81
CA LYS A 99 -23.99 19.01 4.76
C LYS A 99 -22.75 19.14 3.86
N VAL A 100 -22.16 18.00 3.52
CA VAL A 100 -21.02 17.84 2.61
C VAL A 100 -21.47 17.04 1.39
N LYS A 101 -21.02 17.42 0.20
CA LYS A 101 -21.34 16.68 -1.02
C LYS A 101 -20.58 15.35 -1.04
N TYR A 102 -21.30 14.23 -1.05
CA TYR A 102 -20.70 12.91 -1.28
C TYR A 102 -20.10 12.83 -2.69
N LYS A 103 -18.89 12.27 -2.81
CA LYS A 103 -18.14 12.23 -4.07
C LYS A 103 -18.29 10.92 -4.85
N GLY A 104 -18.69 9.83 -4.18
CA GLY A 104 -18.92 8.55 -4.84
C GLY A 104 -20.25 8.48 -5.59
N SER A 105 -20.32 7.54 -6.53
CA SER A 105 -21.53 7.14 -7.25
C SER A 105 -22.55 6.52 -6.30
N LEU A 106 -23.77 7.06 -6.30
CA LEU A 106 -24.91 6.46 -5.60
C LEU A 106 -25.45 5.20 -6.31
N ASN A 107 -25.02 4.93 -7.54
CA ASN A 107 -25.42 3.76 -8.30
C ASN A 107 -24.49 2.58 -8.00
N SER A 108 -25.03 1.53 -7.37
CA SER A 108 -24.30 0.32 -6.98
C SER A 108 -23.71 -0.46 -8.18
N ARG A 109 -24.28 -0.33 -9.39
CA ARG A 109 -23.76 -0.98 -10.61
C ARG A 109 -22.52 -0.30 -11.19
N SER A 110 -22.21 0.91 -10.74
CA SER A 110 -21.05 1.70 -11.15
C SER A 110 -20.34 2.29 -9.93
N SER A 111 -20.38 1.57 -8.80
CA SER A 111 -19.88 2.14 -7.55
C SER A 111 -18.36 2.29 -7.58
N ASP A 112 -17.93 3.48 -7.18
CA ASP A 112 -16.54 3.90 -7.01
C ASP A 112 -16.30 4.36 -5.56
N TRP A 113 -17.16 3.91 -4.63
CA TRP A 113 -17.12 4.28 -3.22
C TRP A 113 -15.74 4.04 -2.62
N TYR A 114 -15.08 2.92 -3.00
CA TYR A 114 -13.81 2.46 -2.46
C TYR A 114 -12.62 3.34 -2.83
N PHE A 115 -12.76 4.27 -3.77
CA PHE A 115 -11.70 5.24 -4.05
C PHE A 115 -11.44 6.10 -2.82
N ALA A 116 -10.18 6.22 -2.41
CA ALA A 116 -9.78 7.04 -1.26
C ALA A 116 -10.33 8.48 -1.33
N LYS A 117 -10.42 9.06 -2.54
CA LYS A 117 -11.03 10.39 -2.76
C LYS A 117 -12.52 10.48 -2.37
N ASN A 118 -13.22 9.35 -2.31
CA ASN A 118 -14.65 9.23 -2.05
C ASN A 118 -14.94 8.76 -0.62
N SER A 119 -14.24 7.72 -0.15
CA SER A 119 -14.47 7.06 1.14
C SER A 119 -13.64 7.60 2.30
N MET A 120 -12.61 8.41 2.08
CA MET A 120 -11.69 8.84 3.14
C MET A 120 -11.67 10.36 3.30
N LEU A 121 -11.34 10.84 4.50
CA LEU A 121 -11.28 12.26 4.84
C LEU A 121 -10.30 13.04 3.94
N LEU A 122 -9.17 12.44 3.57
CA LEU A 122 -8.17 13.05 2.69
C LEU A 122 -8.74 13.43 1.31
N GLY A 123 -9.86 12.84 0.90
CA GLY A 123 -10.58 13.19 -0.32
C GLY A 123 -11.34 14.51 -0.25
N TYR A 124 -11.55 15.09 0.93
CA TYR A 124 -12.37 16.29 1.15
C TYR A 124 -11.50 17.50 1.55
N LEU A 125 -12.01 18.72 1.43
CA LEU A 125 -11.33 19.93 1.94
C LEU A 125 -11.37 19.94 3.47
N GLN A 126 -10.42 20.62 4.13
CA GLN A 126 -10.37 20.69 5.60
C GLN A 126 -11.68 21.14 6.24
N GLU A 127 -12.37 22.12 5.64
CA GLU A 127 -13.68 22.57 6.13
C GLU A 127 -14.75 21.47 6.10
N ASP A 128 -14.72 20.60 5.09
CA ASP A 128 -15.64 19.48 4.95
C ASP A 128 -15.20 18.30 5.81
N ARG A 129 -13.89 18.03 5.92
CA ARG A 129 -13.31 17.07 6.88
C ARG A 129 -13.79 17.40 8.28
N LYS A 130 -13.72 18.67 8.68
CA LYS A 130 -14.22 19.16 9.97
C LYS A 130 -15.69 18.81 10.18
N LYS A 131 -16.56 19.14 9.22
CA LYS A 131 -18.00 18.86 9.31
C LYS A 131 -18.29 17.36 9.40
N LEU A 132 -17.62 16.55 8.59
CA LEU A 132 -17.76 15.09 8.59
C LEU A 132 -17.35 14.51 9.94
N ILE A 133 -16.18 14.89 10.45
CA ILE A 133 -15.68 14.47 11.76
C ILE A 133 -16.64 14.91 12.86
N ASP A 134 -17.01 16.20 12.91
CA ASP A 134 -17.86 16.74 13.96
C ASP A 134 -19.23 16.04 14.00
N THR A 135 -19.79 15.72 12.83
CA THR A 135 -21.05 14.99 12.70
C THR A 135 -20.91 13.56 13.21
N ALA A 136 -19.88 12.84 12.79
CA ALA A 136 -19.63 11.46 13.22
C ALA A 136 -19.41 11.35 14.74
N PHE A 137 -18.56 12.21 15.30
CA PHE A 137 -18.25 12.21 16.74
C PHE A 137 -19.43 12.68 17.59
N SER A 138 -20.21 13.66 17.12
CA SER A 138 -21.42 14.09 17.82
C SER A 138 -22.48 12.99 17.84
N LYS A 139 -22.66 12.27 16.72
CA LYS A 139 -23.58 11.12 16.65
C LYS A 139 -23.14 10.00 17.58
N PHE A 140 -21.84 9.66 17.58
CA PHE A 140 -21.27 8.67 18.50
C PHE A 140 -21.57 9.04 19.96
N LYS A 141 -21.26 10.28 20.38
CA LYS A 141 -21.54 10.75 21.74
C LYS A 141 -23.03 10.75 22.07
N ALA A 142 -23.89 11.14 21.14
CA ALA A 142 -25.34 11.13 21.37
C ALA A 142 -25.89 9.71 21.58
N LYS A 143 -25.33 8.71 20.87
CA LYS A 143 -25.78 7.31 20.92
C LYS A 143 -25.15 6.51 22.06
N LEU A 144 -23.92 6.83 22.47
CA LEU A 144 -23.12 6.03 23.42
C LEU A 144 -22.73 6.78 24.71
N GLY A 145 -22.91 8.10 24.78
CA GLY A 145 -22.68 8.92 25.97
C GLY A 145 -21.24 9.42 26.17
N TYR A 146 -20.29 9.02 25.34
CA TYR A 146 -18.87 9.41 25.40
C TYR A 146 -18.29 9.62 24.01
N PHE A 147 -17.09 10.22 23.89
CA PHE A 147 -16.36 10.29 22.61
C PHE A 147 -15.42 9.09 22.46
N PRO A 148 -15.20 8.56 21.24
CA PRO A 148 -14.32 7.42 21.05
C PRO A 148 -12.87 7.81 21.36
N SER A 149 -12.17 6.96 22.11
CA SER A 149 -10.74 7.10 22.43
C SER A 149 -9.83 6.65 21.30
N TYR A 150 -10.33 5.84 20.37
CA TYR A 150 -9.58 5.38 19.21
C TYR A 150 -10.43 5.36 17.94
N THR A 151 -9.76 5.40 16.80
CA THR A 151 -10.38 5.43 15.48
C THR A 151 -9.63 4.53 14.51
N SER A 152 -10.27 4.18 13.40
CA SER A 152 -9.61 3.52 12.27
C SER A 152 -9.96 4.24 10.99
N SER A 153 -9.03 4.23 10.04
CA SER A 153 -9.28 4.56 8.64
C SER A 153 -8.14 3.98 7.81
N TRP A 154 -8.42 3.53 6.59
CA TRP A 154 -7.36 2.98 5.74
C TRP A 154 -6.26 4.02 5.45
N MET A 155 -6.66 5.29 5.29
CA MET A 155 -5.78 6.46 5.29
C MET A 155 -6.47 7.65 5.94
N ILE A 156 -5.70 8.52 6.59
CA ILE A 156 -6.20 9.77 7.19
C ILE A 156 -5.17 10.88 6.95
N ASP A 157 -5.54 12.07 6.51
CA ASP A 157 -4.56 13.16 6.37
C ASP A 157 -4.02 13.66 7.73
N GLY A 158 -2.85 14.29 7.73
CA GLY A 158 -2.21 14.80 8.94
C GLY A 158 -3.06 15.83 9.69
N TRP A 159 -3.81 16.67 8.96
CA TRP A 159 -4.70 17.65 9.56
C TRP A 159 -5.86 16.99 10.30
N SER A 160 -6.54 16.01 9.67
CA SER A 160 -7.64 15.27 10.29
C SER A 160 -7.19 14.50 11.53
N LEU A 161 -6.04 13.83 11.46
CA LEU A 161 -5.51 13.06 12.59
C LEU A 161 -5.20 13.96 13.79
N LYS A 162 -4.59 15.13 13.54
CA LYS A 162 -4.37 16.14 14.58
C LYS A 162 -5.69 16.66 15.14
N TYR A 163 -6.66 16.95 14.28
CA TYR A 163 -7.95 17.50 14.70
C TYR A 163 -8.72 16.54 15.62
N ILE A 164 -8.79 15.24 15.30
CA ILE A 164 -9.49 14.27 16.16
C ILE A 164 -8.79 14.08 17.51
N HIS A 165 -7.46 14.16 17.54
CA HIS A 165 -6.71 14.14 18.80
C HIS A 165 -7.03 15.38 19.64
N ASP A 166 -6.84 16.58 19.09
CA ASP A 166 -6.96 17.83 19.84
C ASP A 166 -8.40 18.14 20.27
N ARG A 167 -9.38 17.85 19.40
CA ARG A 167 -10.78 18.21 19.64
C ARG A 167 -11.54 17.16 20.44
N TYR A 168 -11.27 15.88 20.18
CA TYR A 168 -12.05 14.77 20.71
C TYR A 168 -11.27 13.84 21.64
N GLY A 169 -9.96 14.05 21.81
CA GLY A 169 -9.15 13.26 22.73
C GLY A 169 -8.86 11.85 22.24
N VAL A 170 -8.87 11.63 20.91
CA VAL A 170 -8.45 10.35 20.32
C VAL A 170 -6.96 10.12 20.66
N ILE A 171 -6.65 8.96 21.23
CA ILE A 171 -5.29 8.58 21.67
C ILE A 171 -4.69 7.44 20.84
N LEU A 172 -5.49 6.75 20.02
CA LEU A 172 -5.01 5.73 19.09
C LEU A 172 -5.71 5.81 17.73
N HIS A 173 -4.96 5.60 16.65
CA HIS A 173 -5.48 5.47 15.31
C HIS A 173 -4.91 4.23 14.62
N GLU A 174 -5.78 3.43 14.01
CA GLU A 174 -5.38 2.30 13.17
C GLU A 174 -5.34 2.71 11.69
N LEU A 175 -4.19 2.52 11.05
CA LEU A 175 -3.98 2.67 9.61
C LEU A 175 -3.99 1.31 8.90
N THR A 176 -4.13 1.32 7.57
CA THR A 176 -3.90 0.12 6.76
C THR A 176 -2.43 -0.35 6.79
N LYS A 177 -2.23 -1.60 6.37
CA LYS A 177 -0.95 -2.32 6.25
C LYS A 177 -0.03 -1.65 5.27
N GLU A 178 1.23 -2.07 5.28
CA GLU A 178 2.14 -1.71 4.20
C GLU A 178 1.69 -2.35 2.90
N GLN A 179 1.34 -1.51 1.92
CA GLN A 179 0.81 -1.93 0.62
C GLN A 179 1.13 -0.92 -0.48
N TYR A 180 1.29 -1.44 -1.70
CA TYR A 180 1.45 -0.65 -2.92
C TYR A 180 0.26 -0.87 -3.85
N GLU A 181 -0.40 0.22 -4.26
CA GLU A 181 -1.49 0.28 -5.24
C GLU A 181 -2.62 -0.73 -5.05
N THR A 182 -2.93 -1.03 -3.78
CA THR A 182 -4.00 -1.94 -3.40
C THR A 182 -5.23 -1.14 -2.96
N ASP A 183 -6.44 -1.58 -3.30
CA ASP A 183 -7.71 -0.96 -2.89
C ASP A 183 -7.90 0.54 -3.22
N SER A 184 -7.13 1.09 -4.18
CA SER A 184 -7.04 2.52 -4.56
C SER A 184 -6.07 3.39 -3.75
N TYR A 185 -5.21 2.80 -2.94
CA TYR A 185 -4.21 3.58 -2.18
C TYR A 185 -2.91 2.83 -1.87
N SER A 186 -1.87 3.61 -1.60
CA SER A 186 -0.53 3.13 -1.25
C SER A 186 -0.07 3.76 0.06
N LEU A 187 0.42 2.94 0.99
CA LEU A 187 1.07 3.39 2.23
C LEU A 187 2.34 2.58 2.43
N GLU A 188 3.48 3.14 2.08
CA GLU A 188 4.73 2.38 1.98
C GLU A 188 5.90 3.12 2.61
N GLY A 189 6.71 2.37 3.37
CA GLY A 189 7.96 2.86 3.94
C GLY A 189 7.86 3.40 5.36
N GLY A 190 6.66 3.40 5.96
CA GLY A 190 6.43 3.78 7.36
C GLY A 190 6.85 2.71 8.38
N ILE A 191 6.46 2.87 9.64
CA ILE A 191 6.63 1.82 10.67
C ILE A 191 5.50 0.79 10.54
N PHE A 192 5.81 -0.51 10.66
CA PHE A 192 4.83 -1.59 10.67
C PHE A 192 5.20 -2.64 11.73
N ASN A 193 4.25 -3.51 12.12
CA ASN A 193 4.38 -4.47 13.23
C ASN A 193 4.86 -3.86 14.56
N ALA A 194 4.72 -2.54 14.73
CA ALA A 194 5.04 -1.83 15.95
C ALA A 194 4.16 -0.56 16.05
N PRO A 195 3.79 -0.14 17.27
CA PRO A 195 3.17 1.16 17.52
C PRO A 195 4.18 2.29 17.35
N TYR A 196 3.70 3.48 16.97
CA TYR A 196 4.53 4.69 16.94
C TYR A 196 3.70 5.96 17.12
N TYR A 197 4.34 7.03 17.57
CA TYR A 197 3.79 8.37 17.46
C TYR A 197 4.06 8.94 16.07
N PRO A 198 3.06 9.40 15.32
CA PRO A 198 3.29 10.02 14.02
C PRO A 198 3.81 11.45 14.17
N SER A 199 4.36 11.98 13.08
CA SER A 199 4.58 13.42 12.92
C SER A 199 3.24 14.15 12.89
N ILE A 200 3.19 15.37 13.46
CA ILE A 200 2.00 16.24 13.46
C ILE A 200 1.46 16.45 12.03
N ASN A 201 2.36 16.53 11.04
CA ASN A 201 1.97 16.85 9.67
C ASN A 201 1.92 15.63 8.75
N HIS A 202 2.35 14.44 9.16
CA HIS A 202 2.37 13.27 8.27
C HIS A 202 2.18 11.95 9.04
N PRO A 203 1.00 11.29 8.93
CA PRO A 203 0.68 10.11 9.73
C PRO A 203 1.58 8.89 9.52
N LEU A 204 2.09 8.68 8.30
CA LEU A 204 3.00 7.55 8.01
C LEU A 204 4.45 7.75 8.51
N ILE A 205 4.87 8.98 8.81
CA ILE A 205 6.25 9.30 9.23
C ILE A 205 6.28 9.39 10.76
N PRO A 206 7.20 8.71 11.46
CA PRO A 206 7.30 8.83 12.90
C PRO A 206 7.71 10.24 13.32
N GLY A 207 7.09 10.74 14.38
CA GLY A 207 7.43 12.01 15.00
C GLY A 207 8.61 11.90 15.97
N ASN A 208 9.36 12.99 16.10
CA ASN A 208 10.44 13.21 17.06
C ASN A 208 10.09 14.40 17.98
N PHE A 209 10.96 14.68 18.95
CA PHE A 209 10.81 15.86 19.82
C PHE A 209 10.54 17.14 19.00
N GLY A 210 9.44 17.84 19.30
CA GLY A 210 9.04 19.08 18.63
C GLY A 210 8.11 18.91 17.42
N ASN A 211 7.96 17.71 16.84
CA ASN A 211 7.00 17.46 15.76
C ASN A 211 6.12 16.21 15.96
N LYS A 212 6.14 15.62 17.16
CA LYS A 212 5.37 14.42 17.53
C LYS A 212 3.92 14.76 17.85
N LEU A 213 2.96 14.07 17.23
CA LEU A 213 1.57 14.06 17.68
C LEU A 213 1.42 13.05 18.82
N ASN A 214 0.81 13.44 19.95
CA ASN A 214 0.70 12.58 21.14
C ASN A 214 -0.46 11.56 21.05
N LEU A 215 -0.52 10.86 19.93
CA LEU A 215 -1.46 9.79 19.59
C LEU A 215 -0.65 8.59 19.09
N ILE A 216 -1.11 7.37 19.37
CA ILE A 216 -0.45 6.15 18.90
C ILE A 216 -1.05 5.70 17.58
N VAL A 217 -0.21 5.53 16.57
CA VAL A 217 -0.57 4.86 15.32
C VAL A 217 -0.17 3.39 15.40
N VAL A 218 -1.10 2.52 14.99
CA VAL A 218 -0.86 1.10 14.75
C VAL A 218 -1.29 0.76 13.33
N ARG A 219 -0.76 -0.31 12.75
CA ARG A 219 -1.12 -0.74 11.39
C ARG A 219 -1.80 -2.09 11.41
N GLN A 220 -3.01 -2.15 10.87
CA GLN A 220 -3.66 -3.40 10.54
C GLN A 220 -2.95 -3.97 9.33
N THR A 221 -2.33 -5.13 9.35
CA THR A 221 -2.39 -6.18 10.37
C THR A 221 -1.00 -6.80 10.51
N ALA A 222 -0.80 -7.76 11.41
CA ALA A 222 0.47 -8.48 11.54
C ALA A 222 0.94 -8.97 10.16
N THR A 223 2.14 -8.52 9.77
CA THR A 223 2.65 -8.62 8.39
C THR A 223 3.91 -9.48 8.35
N ASP A 224 4.09 -10.26 7.28
CA ASP A 224 5.30 -11.05 7.07
C ASP A 224 6.51 -10.15 6.80
N LEU A 225 7.54 -10.26 7.65
CA LEU A 225 8.72 -9.40 7.57
C LEU A 225 9.52 -9.59 6.28
N VAL A 226 9.46 -10.76 5.65
CA VAL A 226 10.20 -11.09 4.42
C VAL A 226 9.33 -10.82 3.20
N TYR A 227 8.17 -11.50 3.12
CA TYR A 227 7.42 -11.60 1.86
C TYR A 227 6.46 -10.44 1.58
N ASN A 228 6.10 -9.61 2.57
CA ASN A 228 5.22 -8.48 2.27
C ASN A 228 5.95 -7.38 1.47
N TYR A 229 7.26 -7.22 1.69
CA TYR A 229 8.05 -6.21 1.00
C TYR A 229 8.03 -6.43 -0.52
N GLY A 230 7.65 -5.39 -1.25
CA GLY A 230 7.56 -5.43 -2.70
C GLY A 230 6.37 -6.21 -3.27
N SER A 231 5.51 -6.80 -2.44
CA SER A 231 4.36 -7.57 -2.90
C SER A 231 3.27 -6.66 -3.49
N SER A 232 2.87 -6.95 -4.74
CA SER A 232 1.73 -6.27 -5.41
C SER A 232 0.36 -6.87 -5.02
N LYS A 233 0.37 -7.77 -4.02
CA LYS A 233 -0.79 -8.49 -3.50
C LYS A 233 -0.72 -8.51 -1.99
N SER A 234 -1.86 -8.35 -1.34
CA SER A 234 -1.98 -8.34 0.13
C SER A 234 -1.73 -9.70 0.80
N TYR A 235 -1.26 -10.74 0.09
CA TYR A 235 -1.29 -12.13 0.55
C TYR A 235 -0.47 -12.45 1.82
N PHE A 236 0.41 -11.55 2.26
CA PHE A 236 1.42 -11.83 3.28
C PHE A 236 1.13 -11.10 4.60
N THR A 237 -0.13 -11.15 5.02
CA THR A 237 -0.61 -10.58 6.29
C THR A 237 -1.50 -11.57 7.04
N SER A 238 -1.86 -11.25 8.28
CA SER A 238 -2.74 -12.06 9.12
C SER A 238 -4.24 -11.93 8.82
N GLN A 239 -4.67 -11.11 7.86
CA GLN A 239 -6.09 -10.97 7.56
C GLN A 239 -6.59 -12.21 6.79
N PRO A 240 -7.67 -12.91 7.20
CA PRO A 240 -8.13 -14.11 6.51
C PRO A 240 -8.38 -13.93 5.01
N ASN A 241 -9.01 -12.82 4.59
CA ASN A 241 -9.27 -12.49 3.19
C ASN A 241 -8.01 -12.18 2.36
N ASP A 242 -6.85 -12.06 2.99
CA ASP A 242 -5.58 -11.88 2.33
C ASP A 242 -4.90 -13.23 2.09
N TYR A 243 -4.46 -13.90 3.15
CA TYR A 243 -3.59 -15.06 2.99
C TYR A 243 -4.32 -16.30 2.48
N LEU A 244 -5.63 -16.45 2.75
CA LEU A 244 -6.41 -17.55 2.18
C LEU A 244 -6.56 -17.43 0.65
N GLU A 245 -6.45 -16.21 0.10
CA GLU A 245 -6.44 -15.98 -1.35
C GLU A 245 -5.06 -16.20 -1.99
N ASN A 246 -4.04 -16.51 -1.20
CA ASN A 246 -2.71 -16.80 -1.73
C ASN A 246 -2.78 -18.07 -2.61
N PRO A 247 -2.22 -18.05 -3.84
CA PRO A 247 -2.21 -19.21 -4.74
C PRO A 247 -1.58 -20.48 -4.15
N GLN A 248 -0.70 -20.32 -3.16
CA GLN A 248 -0.08 -21.43 -2.41
C GLN A 248 -0.99 -22.01 -1.31
N LYS A 249 -2.24 -21.53 -1.20
CA LYS A 249 -3.26 -21.98 -0.23
C LYS A 249 -2.75 -21.93 1.21
N LYS A 250 -2.29 -20.75 1.64
CA LYS A 250 -1.94 -20.51 3.05
C LYS A 250 -3.20 -20.71 3.91
N ASP A 251 -3.00 -21.11 5.16
CA ASP A 251 -4.06 -21.46 6.11
C ASP A 251 -3.69 -20.97 7.53
N ILE A 252 -4.40 -21.47 8.55
CA ILE A 252 -4.16 -21.09 9.95
C ILE A 252 -2.72 -21.37 10.41
N THR A 253 -2.01 -22.33 9.80
CA THR A 253 -0.59 -22.60 10.10
C THR A 253 0.27 -21.41 9.70
N TYR A 254 -0.05 -20.76 8.58
CA TYR A 254 0.60 -19.52 8.19
C TYR A 254 0.32 -18.40 9.20
N PHE A 255 -0.93 -18.20 9.61
CA PHE A 255 -1.26 -17.25 10.66
C PHE A 255 -0.48 -17.50 11.96
N LYS A 256 -0.41 -18.76 12.42
CA LYS A 256 0.36 -19.15 13.61
C LYS A 256 1.84 -18.79 13.47
N SER A 257 2.42 -18.94 12.27
CA SER A 257 3.80 -18.51 12.01
C SER A 257 3.99 -16.99 12.17
N LEU A 258 3.05 -16.16 11.72
CA LEU A 258 3.09 -14.71 11.93
C LEU A 258 2.99 -14.33 13.41
N VAL A 259 2.18 -15.06 14.19
CA VAL A 259 2.10 -14.86 15.65
C VAL A 259 3.41 -15.25 16.32
N VAL A 260 4.03 -16.37 15.92
CA VAL A 260 5.35 -16.80 16.41
C VAL A 260 6.41 -15.75 16.09
N ASP A 261 6.42 -15.20 14.86
CA ASP A 261 7.31 -14.12 14.46
C ASP A 261 7.12 -12.91 15.40
N ALA A 262 5.88 -12.48 15.65
CA ALA A 262 5.59 -11.32 16.50
C ALA A 262 5.99 -11.51 17.99
N ILE A 263 5.77 -12.69 18.58
CA ILE A 263 6.11 -12.96 19.99
C ILE A 263 7.62 -13.21 20.19
N SER A 264 8.33 -13.64 19.14
CA SER A 264 9.75 -13.98 19.22
C SER A 264 10.68 -12.81 18.90
N GLN A 265 10.12 -11.63 18.59
CA GLN A 265 10.94 -10.46 18.28
C GLN A 265 11.94 -10.14 19.41
N PRO A 266 13.20 -9.84 19.05
CA PRO A 266 14.29 -9.61 20.00
C PRO A 266 14.20 -8.26 20.70
N SER A 267 13.49 -7.29 20.12
CA SER A 267 13.27 -5.97 20.72
C SER A 267 12.14 -6.01 21.75
N GLU A 268 12.01 -4.95 22.57
CA GLU A 268 10.88 -4.78 23.48
C GLU A 268 9.53 -4.63 22.74
N PHE A 269 9.56 -4.49 21.42
CA PHE A 269 8.41 -4.35 20.54
C PHE A 269 7.95 -5.71 20.03
N ARG A 270 7.44 -6.52 20.95
CA ARG A 270 6.67 -7.72 20.62
C ARG A 270 5.21 -7.33 20.47
N PHE A 271 4.77 -7.17 19.24
CA PHE A 271 3.49 -6.56 18.95
C PHE A 271 2.81 -7.18 17.74
N GLY A 272 1.49 -7.32 17.83
CA GLY A 272 0.65 -7.72 16.70
C GLY A 272 -0.70 -7.00 16.72
N VAL A 273 -1.21 -6.68 15.55
CA VAL A 273 -2.60 -6.27 15.34
C VAL A 273 -3.26 -7.33 14.49
N ILE A 274 -4.46 -7.76 14.86
CA ILE A 274 -5.33 -8.59 14.03
C ILE A 274 -6.72 -7.96 14.00
N GLY A 275 -7.52 -8.29 13.00
CA GLY A 275 -8.83 -7.68 12.83
C GLY A 275 -9.58 -8.27 11.65
N PHE A 276 -10.90 -8.12 11.68
CA PHE A 276 -11.77 -8.54 10.59
C PHE A 276 -12.84 -7.50 10.30
N GLU A 277 -13.21 -7.40 9.02
CA GLU A 277 -14.29 -6.53 8.57
C GLU A 277 -15.58 -7.33 8.43
N ASN A 278 -16.67 -6.86 9.02
CA ASN A 278 -17.96 -7.56 8.94
C ASN A 278 -18.62 -7.50 7.55
N SER A 279 -18.01 -6.84 6.57
CA SER A 279 -18.47 -6.80 5.17
C SER A 279 -17.90 -7.92 4.31
N TYR A 280 -16.91 -8.67 4.79
CA TYR A 280 -16.41 -9.83 4.06
C TYR A 280 -17.38 -11.01 4.15
N PRO A 281 -17.44 -11.88 3.11
CA PRO A 281 -18.26 -13.09 3.12
C PRO A 281 -17.94 -14.00 4.32
N TRP A 282 -18.89 -14.12 5.25
CA TRP A 282 -18.70 -14.85 6.50
C TRP A 282 -18.55 -16.36 6.29
N ASP A 283 -19.30 -16.93 5.35
CA ASP A 283 -19.24 -18.33 4.93
C ASP A 283 -17.84 -18.74 4.43
N LYS A 284 -17.10 -17.79 3.85
CA LYS A 284 -15.76 -18.02 3.32
C LYS A 284 -14.64 -17.87 4.35
N TYR A 285 -14.74 -16.89 5.25
CA TYR A 285 -13.62 -16.47 6.09
C TYR A 285 -13.88 -16.58 7.60
N GLY A 286 -15.13 -16.71 8.03
CA GLY A 286 -15.51 -16.64 9.44
C GLY A 286 -14.90 -17.75 10.30
N GLN A 287 -14.89 -18.99 9.80
CA GLN A 287 -14.28 -20.13 10.53
C GLN A 287 -12.78 -19.94 10.74
N GLU A 288 -12.07 -19.44 9.73
CA GLU A 288 -10.65 -19.13 9.86
C GLU A 288 -10.42 -18.06 10.92
N TYR A 289 -11.21 -16.98 10.89
CA TYR A 289 -11.09 -15.88 11.86
C TYR A 289 -11.39 -16.34 13.30
N LEU A 290 -12.41 -17.16 13.52
CA LEU A 290 -12.66 -17.76 14.84
C LEU A 290 -11.48 -18.62 15.31
N GLY A 291 -10.89 -19.42 14.41
CA GLY A 291 -9.68 -20.18 14.69
C GLY A 291 -8.47 -19.32 15.05
N GLN A 292 -8.34 -18.13 14.47
CA GLN A 292 -7.31 -17.15 14.85
C GLN A 292 -7.53 -16.67 16.29
N LEU A 293 -8.76 -16.28 16.64
CA LEU A 293 -9.11 -15.80 17.97
C LEU A 293 -8.91 -16.87 19.05
N ASP A 294 -9.33 -18.11 18.77
CA ASP A 294 -9.12 -19.24 19.68
C ASP A 294 -7.63 -19.51 19.93
N TYR A 295 -6.78 -19.42 18.89
CA TYR A 295 -5.34 -19.58 19.03
C TYR A 295 -4.70 -18.47 19.87
N ILE A 296 -5.11 -17.21 19.64
CA ILE A 296 -4.64 -16.07 20.43
C ILE A 296 -5.08 -16.20 21.90
N GLN A 297 -6.32 -16.60 22.15
CA GLN A 297 -6.84 -16.84 23.51
C GLN A 297 -6.07 -17.97 24.22
N ASP A 298 -5.77 -19.06 23.52
CA ASP A 298 -4.96 -20.17 24.06
C ASP A 298 -3.54 -19.70 24.47
N LEU A 299 -2.89 -18.90 23.63
CA LEU A 299 -1.58 -18.31 23.95
C LEU A 299 -1.67 -17.32 25.11
N ALA A 300 -2.74 -16.52 25.19
CA ALA A 300 -2.99 -15.61 26.30
C ALA A 300 -3.17 -16.38 27.63
N ASN A 301 -3.97 -17.45 27.63
CA ASN A 301 -4.18 -18.33 28.78
C ASN A 301 -2.87 -19.00 29.25
N LYS A 302 -1.97 -19.29 28.32
CA LYS A 302 -0.62 -19.84 28.60
C LYS A 302 0.41 -18.77 28.99
N GLY A 303 0.03 -17.50 29.09
CA GLY A 303 0.92 -16.39 29.42
C GLY A 303 1.99 -16.10 28.35
N LYS A 304 1.76 -16.54 27.10
CA LYS A 304 2.70 -16.37 25.97
C LYS A 304 2.53 -15.03 25.24
N LEU A 305 1.39 -14.38 25.41
CA LEU A 305 1.11 -13.01 24.97
C LEU A 305 0.02 -12.41 25.85
N LYS A 306 -0.24 -11.11 25.69
CA LYS A 306 -1.35 -10.40 26.31
C LYS A 306 -2.22 -9.79 25.23
N VAL A 307 -3.52 -10.10 25.25
CA VAL A 307 -4.51 -9.35 24.48
C VAL A 307 -4.94 -8.15 25.32
N ILE A 308 -4.94 -6.96 24.70
CA ILE A 308 -5.23 -5.70 25.38
C ILE A 308 -6.14 -4.84 24.50
N SER A 309 -7.05 -4.11 25.15
CA SER A 309 -7.95 -3.19 24.45
C SER A 309 -7.13 -2.05 23.81
N PRO A 310 -7.53 -1.52 22.63
CA PRO A 310 -6.83 -0.39 22.02
C PRO A 310 -6.69 0.82 22.96
N SER A 311 -7.74 1.11 23.73
CA SER A 311 -7.75 2.21 24.69
C SER A 311 -6.73 2.05 25.83
N ASP A 312 -6.63 0.86 26.41
CA ASP A 312 -5.69 0.61 27.51
C ASP A 312 -4.26 0.49 27.01
N PHE A 313 -4.08 -0.10 25.82
CA PHE A 313 -2.77 -0.17 25.18
C PHE A 313 -2.18 1.21 24.93
N ALA A 314 -2.96 2.13 24.37
CA ALA A 314 -2.51 3.49 24.10
C ALA A 314 -2.01 4.19 25.38
N LYS A 315 -2.76 4.08 26.49
CA LYS A 315 -2.37 4.65 27.79
C LYS A 315 -1.09 4.03 28.34
N ILE A 316 -0.99 2.69 28.30
CA ILE A 316 0.20 1.97 28.78
C ILE A 316 1.43 2.33 27.94
N PHE A 317 1.26 2.38 26.62
CA PHE A 317 2.33 2.75 25.71
C PHE A 317 2.79 4.19 25.97
N GLN A 318 1.86 5.14 26.12
CA GLN A 318 2.16 6.53 26.42
C GLN A 318 2.86 6.72 27.76
N GLY A 319 2.47 5.95 28.78
CA GLY A 319 3.14 5.95 30.07
C GLY A 319 4.55 5.37 30.03
N LYS A 320 4.80 4.36 29.18
CA LYS A 320 6.11 3.70 29.06
C LYS A 320 7.08 4.45 28.12
N PHE A 321 6.58 4.99 27.02
CA PHE A 321 7.40 5.56 25.96
C PHE A 321 7.01 7.03 25.69
N PRO A 322 7.78 8.02 26.21
CA PRO A 322 7.51 9.43 25.95
C PRO A 322 7.83 9.87 24.51
N GLU A 323 8.68 9.12 23.79
CA GLU A 323 9.04 9.34 22.39
C GLU A 323 9.01 8.00 21.63
N ASN A 324 9.17 8.03 20.30
CA ASN A 324 9.47 6.83 19.52
C ASN A 324 10.92 6.37 19.84
N PRO A 325 11.11 5.21 20.49
CA PRO A 325 12.45 4.67 20.63
C PRO A 325 12.87 3.99 19.31
N PRO A 326 14.16 3.98 18.99
CA PRO A 326 14.69 3.13 17.93
C PRO A 326 14.43 1.67 18.26
N PHE A 327 14.08 0.88 17.25
CA PHE A 327 13.86 -0.56 17.41
C PHE A 327 14.17 -1.29 16.12
N PHE A 328 14.15 -2.61 16.20
CA PHE A 328 14.38 -3.49 15.07
C PHE A 328 13.47 -4.71 15.13
N LEU A 329 13.24 -5.29 13.97
CA LEU A 329 12.50 -6.52 13.76
C LEU A 329 13.35 -7.47 12.91
N GLU A 330 13.29 -8.76 13.19
CA GLU A 330 14.03 -9.75 12.42
C GLU A 330 13.20 -11.01 12.14
N LYS A 331 13.51 -11.65 11.02
CA LYS A 331 13.01 -12.98 10.67
C LYS A 331 14.10 -13.76 9.96
N ASP A 332 14.41 -14.94 10.50
CA ASP A 332 15.41 -15.85 9.95
C ASP A 332 16.79 -15.20 9.67
N PHE A 333 17.13 -14.11 10.35
CA PHE A 333 18.34 -13.32 10.08
C PHE A 333 19.57 -13.90 10.78
N ASN A 334 20.02 -15.06 10.31
CA ASN A 334 21.18 -15.75 10.85
C ASN A 334 21.93 -16.54 9.76
N SER A 335 23.19 -16.87 10.03
CA SER A 335 24.09 -17.53 9.07
C SER A 335 23.63 -18.92 8.58
N LYS A 336 22.65 -19.57 9.22
CA LYS A 336 22.12 -20.87 8.79
C LYS A 336 20.99 -20.74 7.77
N SER A 337 20.34 -19.58 7.70
CA SER A 337 19.24 -19.31 6.79
C SER A 337 19.75 -18.97 5.39
N LYS A 338 18.95 -19.33 4.37
CA LYS A 338 19.19 -18.88 2.98
C LYS A 338 18.63 -17.48 2.73
N THR A 339 17.45 -17.23 3.30
CA THR A 339 16.75 -15.95 3.21
C THR A 339 16.37 -15.52 4.62
N GLY A 340 16.55 -14.24 4.92
CA GLY A 340 16.15 -13.64 6.18
C GLY A 340 16.20 -12.12 6.07
N VAL A 341 15.73 -11.42 7.09
CA VAL A 341 15.68 -9.96 7.06
C VAL A 341 15.88 -9.36 8.44
N LEU A 342 16.58 -8.23 8.48
CA LEU A 342 16.64 -7.32 9.62
C LEU A 342 16.07 -5.97 9.19
N TRP A 343 15.01 -5.52 9.84
CA TRP A 343 14.46 -4.18 9.73
C TRP A 343 14.93 -3.34 10.90
N TYR A 344 15.47 -2.16 10.63
CA TYR A 344 15.85 -1.19 11.66
C TYR A 344 15.08 0.11 11.45
N PHE A 345 14.41 0.57 12.50
CA PHE A 345 13.69 1.84 12.55
C PHE A 345 14.44 2.77 13.50
N GLY A 346 15.23 3.68 12.92
CA GLY A 346 15.94 4.72 13.64
C GLY A 346 15.02 5.92 13.97
N LYS A 347 15.62 7.01 14.46
CA LYS A 347 14.91 8.27 14.73
C LYS A 347 14.56 9.04 13.46
N ASN A 348 15.43 9.01 12.44
CA ASN A 348 15.28 9.81 11.21
C ASN A 348 15.43 8.97 9.92
N TYR A 349 15.45 7.64 10.03
CA TYR A 349 15.48 6.74 8.89
C TYR A 349 14.93 5.35 9.20
N ARG A 350 14.60 4.61 8.15
CA ARG A 350 14.38 3.15 8.15
C ARG A 350 15.42 2.51 7.26
N ALA A 351 15.89 1.33 7.66
CA ALA A 351 16.78 0.50 6.87
C ALA A 351 16.34 -0.96 6.91
N ARG A 352 16.59 -1.68 5.81
CA ARG A 352 16.41 -3.13 5.70
C ARG A 352 17.69 -3.78 5.24
N VAL A 353 18.14 -4.80 5.97
CA VAL A 353 19.23 -5.67 5.53
C VAL A 353 18.62 -7.02 5.17
N LEU A 354 18.62 -7.34 3.87
CA LEU A 354 18.26 -8.63 3.33
C LEU A 354 19.43 -9.60 3.48
N LEU A 355 19.17 -10.76 4.06
CA LEU A 355 20.01 -11.94 3.88
C LEU A 355 19.49 -12.71 2.67
N LYS A 356 20.31 -12.85 1.63
CA LYS A 356 20.00 -13.66 0.43
C LYS A 356 21.23 -14.44 0.00
N ASP A 357 21.15 -15.76 0.07
CA ASP A 357 22.23 -16.68 -0.30
C ASP A 357 23.57 -16.33 0.37
N LYS A 358 23.54 -16.13 1.70
CA LYS A 358 24.69 -15.71 2.56
C LYS A 358 25.22 -14.29 2.35
N LYS A 359 24.63 -13.51 1.45
CA LYS A 359 24.96 -12.10 1.26
C LYS A 359 24.05 -11.22 2.10
N LEU A 360 24.62 -10.17 2.69
CA LEU A 360 23.88 -9.10 3.35
C LEU A 360 23.75 -7.91 2.40
N ILE A 361 22.53 -7.51 2.09
CA ILE A 361 22.23 -6.42 1.16
C ILE A 361 21.37 -5.38 1.87
N LEU A 362 21.85 -4.14 1.99
CA LEU A 362 21.01 -3.00 2.37
C LEU A 362 20.13 -2.62 1.19
N ASP A 363 18.89 -3.10 1.17
CA ASP A 363 17.99 -3.02 0.02
C ASP A 363 16.72 -2.19 0.27
N ASP A 364 16.60 -1.58 1.45
CA ASP A 364 15.67 -0.47 1.72
C ASP A 364 16.40 0.56 2.59
N LEU A 365 16.36 1.82 2.18
CA LEU A 365 16.91 2.93 2.96
C LEU A 365 16.06 4.18 2.74
N ARG A 366 15.30 4.57 3.77
CA ARG A 366 14.28 5.64 3.72
C ARG A 366 14.48 6.70 4.76
N LEU A 367 13.95 7.90 4.50
CA LEU A 367 14.06 9.06 5.39
C LEU A 367 12.81 9.27 6.23
N PHE A 368 13.00 9.40 7.55
CA PHE A 368 12.00 9.89 8.50
C PHE A 368 12.31 11.32 8.95
N THR A 369 12.64 12.17 7.98
CA THR A 369 12.75 13.62 8.19
C THR A 369 11.35 14.24 8.29
N PRO A 370 11.16 15.37 9.01
CA PRO A 370 9.88 16.08 9.01
C PRO A 370 9.45 16.45 7.59
N LEU A 371 8.28 15.95 7.17
CA LEU A 371 7.64 16.25 5.90
C LEU A 371 6.16 16.54 6.15
N ASP A 372 5.58 17.34 5.26
CA ASP A 372 4.15 17.56 5.23
C ASP A 372 3.47 16.44 4.46
N ASP A 373 2.32 15.98 4.96
CA ASP A 373 1.42 15.09 4.24
C ASP A 373 0.98 15.76 2.93
N PRO A 374 1.08 15.08 1.78
CA PRO A 374 0.60 15.59 0.50
C PRO A 374 -0.86 16.07 0.60
N TYR A 375 -1.71 15.39 1.37
CA TYR A 375 -3.13 15.74 1.47
C TYR A 375 -3.48 16.75 2.57
N TYR A 376 -2.48 17.36 3.21
CA TYR A 376 -2.70 18.27 4.32
C TYR A 376 -3.61 19.44 3.89
N GLN A 377 -3.20 20.19 2.86
CA GLN A 377 -3.98 21.32 2.31
C GLN A 377 -4.91 20.87 1.20
N ASP A 378 -4.37 20.20 0.18
CA ASP A 378 -5.10 19.80 -1.01
C ASP A 378 -5.70 18.41 -0.86
N PRO A 379 -6.98 18.20 -1.21
CA PRO A 379 -7.59 16.88 -1.15
C PRO A 379 -7.01 15.94 -2.21
N SER A 380 -7.09 14.63 -1.96
CA SER A 380 -6.91 13.66 -3.03
C SER A 380 -8.03 13.80 -4.06
N ARG A 381 -7.64 13.86 -5.33
CA ARG A 381 -8.56 13.99 -6.47
C ARG A 381 -8.47 12.80 -7.42
N ALA A 382 -7.34 12.11 -7.40
CA ALA A 382 -7.09 10.98 -8.27
C ALA A 382 -7.82 9.72 -7.81
N ASP A 383 -7.96 8.75 -8.73
CA ASP A 383 -8.52 7.43 -8.43
C ASP A 383 -7.54 6.47 -7.72
N TYR A 384 -6.32 6.95 -7.44
CA TYR A 384 -5.37 6.38 -6.48
C TYR A 384 -4.78 7.48 -5.58
N SER A 385 -4.54 7.16 -4.30
CA SER A 385 -3.84 8.03 -3.35
C SER A 385 -2.55 7.38 -2.85
N TYR A 386 -1.47 8.13 -2.78
CA TYR A 386 -0.16 7.64 -2.36
C TYR A 386 0.32 8.31 -1.07
N TRP A 387 0.95 7.52 -0.22
CA TRP A 387 1.95 7.91 0.76
C TRP A 387 3.16 7.00 0.59
N ILE A 388 4.22 7.52 0.01
CA ILE A 388 5.49 6.80 -0.14
C ILE A 388 6.52 7.58 0.65
N VAL A 389 7.05 6.99 1.72
CA VAL A 389 8.16 7.58 2.46
C VAL A 389 9.37 7.67 1.52
N PRO A 390 10.00 8.85 1.37
CA PRO A 390 11.09 9.03 0.43
C PRO A 390 12.27 8.09 0.71
N TYR A 391 12.80 7.49 -0.36
CA TYR A 391 13.87 6.50 -0.29
C TYR A 391 15.10 6.89 -1.11
N LEU A 392 16.27 6.48 -0.65
CA LEU A 392 17.51 6.44 -1.44
C LEU A 392 17.64 5.07 -2.14
N ILE A 393 17.19 4.01 -1.47
CA ILE A 393 17.20 2.62 -1.94
C ILE A 393 15.83 2.02 -1.64
N ASP A 394 15.20 1.44 -2.66
CA ASP A 394 13.98 0.63 -2.57
C ASP A 394 14.14 -0.54 -3.55
N GLY A 395 14.70 -1.64 -3.07
CA GLY A 395 14.99 -2.86 -3.82
C GLY A 395 13.75 -3.50 -4.43
N SER A 396 12.54 -3.13 -3.99
CA SER A 396 11.29 -3.58 -4.62
C SER A 396 10.96 -2.84 -5.91
N LYS A 397 11.51 -1.64 -6.11
CA LYS A 397 11.32 -0.78 -7.29
C LYS A 397 12.58 -0.62 -8.12
N MET A 398 13.73 -0.90 -7.53
CA MET A 398 15.06 -0.80 -8.15
C MET A 398 15.62 -2.22 -8.21
N PHE A 399 15.59 -2.86 -9.38
CA PHE A 399 16.07 -4.24 -9.56
C PHE A 399 16.51 -4.50 -11.01
N THR A 400 17.37 -5.49 -11.22
CA THR A 400 17.96 -5.78 -12.55
C THR A 400 17.35 -6.99 -13.25
N ASP A 401 16.66 -7.89 -12.52
CA ASP A 401 16.10 -9.09 -13.13
C ASP A 401 14.73 -8.84 -13.77
N THR A 402 14.72 -8.97 -15.10
CA THR A 402 13.50 -9.28 -15.84
C THR A 402 13.23 -10.78 -15.71
N GLN A 403 12.53 -11.23 -14.67
CA GLN A 403 11.76 -12.46 -14.87
C GLN A 403 10.96 -12.23 -16.16
N LYS A 404 10.97 -13.23 -17.07
CA LYS A 404 10.11 -13.24 -18.26
C LYS A 404 8.73 -12.84 -17.77
N THR A 405 8.30 -11.62 -18.05
CA THR A 405 6.97 -11.15 -17.68
C THR A 405 6.04 -12.18 -18.24
N ASP A 406 5.40 -12.99 -17.39
CA ASP A 406 4.43 -13.96 -17.86
C ASP A 406 3.26 -13.12 -18.39
N PHE A 407 3.27 -12.91 -19.71
CA PHE A 407 2.40 -11.98 -20.42
C PHE A 407 0.90 -12.32 -20.21
N LYS A 408 0.62 -13.48 -19.61
CA LYS A 408 -0.71 -13.95 -19.21
C LYS A 408 -1.42 -13.07 -18.18
N ASN A 409 -0.70 -12.28 -17.37
CA ASN A 409 -1.30 -11.44 -16.33
C ASN A 409 -1.04 -9.93 -16.54
N PHE A 410 -2.06 -9.22 -17.03
CA PHE A 410 -2.03 -7.75 -17.18
C PHE A 410 -1.68 -7.00 -15.89
N ASN A 411 -2.04 -7.54 -14.73
CA ASN A 411 -1.72 -6.95 -13.42
C ASN A 411 -0.21 -6.94 -13.12
N ASN A 412 0.54 -7.94 -13.61
CA ASN A 412 2.00 -7.95 -13.50
C ASN A 412 2.64 -6.99 -14.50
N PHE A 413 1.90 -6.55 -15.52
CA PHE A 413 2.37 -5.62 -16.54
C PHE A 413 2.40 -4.16 -16.07
N ILE A 414 1.61 -3.82 -15.04
CA ILE A 414 1.42 -2.45 -14.55
C ILE A 414 2.08 -2.21 -13.19
N SER A 415 2.15 -3.22 -12.31
CA SER A 415 2.74 -3.04 -10.97
C SER A 415 4.22 -2.64 -11.06
N GLU A 416 4.56 -1.51 -10.47
CA GLU A 416 5.94 -0.98 -10.39
C GLU A 416 6.78 -1.67 -9.30
N SER A 417 6.12 -2.37 -8.37
CA SER A 417 6.75 -3.08 -7.27
C SER A 417 6.93 -4.58 -7.57
N ARG A 418 8.04 -5.16 -7.09
CA ARG A 418 8.36 -6.59 -7.12
C ARG A 418 8.97 -7.07 -5.80
N GLN A 419 8.68 -8.31 -5.44
CA GLN A 419 9.33 -8.94 -4.29
C GLN A 419 10.80 -9.16 -4.59
N ASP A 420 11.64 -8.74 -3.65
CA ASP A 420 13.10 -8.91 -3.65
C ASP A 420 13.54 -10.38 -3.55
N THR A 421 12.66 -11.26 -3.06
CA THR A 421 12.86 -12.71 -3.11
C THR A 421 12.78 -13.26 -4.54
N GLU A 422 12.10 -12.56 -5.45
CA GLU A 422 11.86 -12.98 -6.83
C GLU A 422 12.75 -12.26 -7.87
N THR A 423 13.49 -11.24 -7.44
CA THR A 423 14.36 -10.42 -8.31
C THR A 423 15.78 -10.32 -7.75
N SER A 424 16.70 -9.71 -8.49
CA SER A 424 17.96 -9.19 -7.96
C SER A 424 17.75 -7.73 -7.55
N PRO A 425 17.50 -7.43 -6.27
CA PRO A 425 17.25 -6.06 -5.81
C PRO A 425 18.52 -5.22 -5.89
N PHE A 426 18.35 -3.95 -6.26
CA PHE A 426 19.37 -2.93 -6.10
C PHE A 426 19.48 -2.53 -4.63
N GLY A 427 20.71 -2.41 -4.16
CA GLY A 427 21.06 -2.07 -2.79
C GLY A 427 22.56 -1.99 -2.62
N ILE A 428 23.02 -2.07 -1.38
CA ILE A 428 24.45 -2.12 -1.05
C ILE A 428 24.77 -3.50 -0.49
N GLU A 429 25.55 -4.30 -1.21
CA GLU A 429 26.13 -5.54 -0.70
C GLU A 429 27.13 -5.17 0.40
N LEU A 430 26.80 -5.48 1.65
CA LEU A 430 27.58 -5.15 2.85
C LEU A 430 28.62 -6.22 3.18
N GLY A 431 28.48 -7.42 2.62
CA GLY A 431 29.41 -8.53 2.75
C GLY A 431 28.72 -9.88 2.59
N GLU A 432 29.53 -10.94 2.62
CA GLU A 432 29.09 -12.34 2.47
C GLU A 432 29.76 -13.19 3.54
N GLY A 433 29.02 -14.17 4.08
CA GLY A 433 29.55 -15.19 4.97
C GLY A 433 28.79 -15.30 6.28
N ASN A 434 29.42 -15.98 7.24
CA ASN A 434 28.85 -16.12 8.58
C ASN A 434 29.02 -14.80 9.36
N PHE A 435 28.00 -14.41 10.10
CA PHE A 435 27.96 -13.21 10.92
C PHE A 435 27.29 -13.46 12.26
N ASN A 436 27.64 -12.62 13.23
CA ASN A 436 26.98 -12.51 14.52
C ASN A 436 26.17 -11.21 14.55
N LEU A 437 25.03 -11.27 15.23
CA LEU A 437 24.18 -10.12 15.51
C LEU A 437 24.27 -9.78 16.99
N ILE A 438 24.67 -8.55 17.31
CA ILE A 438 24.71 -8.02 18.67
C ILE A 438 23.64 -6.93 18.78
N ASN A 439 22.65 -7.22 19.61
CA ASN A 439 21.52 -6.34 19.85
C ASN A 439 21.77 -5.52 21.11
N LYS A 440 21.81 -4.20 20.97
CA LYS A 440 21.80 -3.23 22.07
C LYS A 440 20.43 -2.55 22.09
N THR A 441 20.08 -1.89 23.19
CA THR A 441 18.74 -1.30 23.39
C THR A 441 18.26 -0.41 22.23
N SER A 442 19.15 0.33 21.57
CA SER A 442 18.82 1.23 20.46
C SER A 442 19.70 1.06 19.22
N GLU A 443 20.58 0.06 19.21
CA GLU A 443 21.58 -0.13 18.16
C GLU A 443 21.71 -1.60 17.81
N VAL A 444 21.97 -1.87 16.54
CA VAL A 444 22.22 -3.23 16.05
C VAL A 444 23.60 -3.27 15.40
N GLU A 445 24.40 -4.25 15.80
CA GLU A 445 25.77 -4.44 15.33
C GLU A 445 25.88 -5.82 14.68
N ILE A 446 26.28 -5.86 13.41
CA ILE A 446 26.51 -7.09 12.64
C ILE A 446 27.99 -7.24 12.38
N THR A 447 28.59 -8.34 12.84
CA THR A 447 30.03 -8.59 12.73
C THR A 447 30.28 -9.92 12.00
N PHE A 448 31.07 -9.89 10.92
CA PHE A 448 31.42 -11.10 10.17
C PHE A 448 32.41 -11.98 10.96
N THR A 449 32.15 -13.29 11.05
CA THR A 449 32.93 -14.18 11.93
C THR A 449 34.32 -14.49 11.37
N ASP A 450 34.46 -14.53 10.05
CA ASP A 450 35.74 -14.74 9.36
C ASP A 450 36.60 -13.47 9.35
N LYS A 451 35.97 -12.31 9.53
CA LYS A 451 36.60 -10.98 9.50
C LYS A 451 36.01 -10.12 10.62
N PRO A 452 36.36 -10.36 11.90
CA PRO A 452 35.72 -9.70 13.04
C PRO A 452 35.88 -8.17 13.05
N ASN A 453 36.85 -7.64 12.32
CA ASN A 453 37.02 -6.21 12.15
C ASN A 453 35.93 -5.61 11.23
N LYS A 454 35.35 -6.39 10.31
CA LYS A 454 34.29 -5.95 9.40
C LYS A 454 32.94 -5.93 10.13
N THR A 455 32.43 -4.72 10.37
CA THR A 455 31.23 -4.51 11.19
C THR A 455 30.29 -3.49 10.55
N ILE A 456 28.98 -3.77 10.60
CA ILE A 456 27.89 -2.87 10.22
C ILE A 456 27.18 -2.45 11.50
N ILE A 457 27.02 -1.15 11.73
CA ILE A 457 26.36 -0.62 12.94
C ILE A 457 25.20 0.26 12.51
N LEU A 458 23.98 -0.13 12.90
CA LEU A 458 22.76 0.66 12.74
C LEU A 458 22.50 1.40 14.04
N GLN A 459 22.60 2.72 14.01
CA GLN A 459 22.42 3.59 15.18
C GLN A 459 21.24 4.54 14.96
N PRO A 460 20.68 5.17 16.02
CA PRO A 460 19.44 5.92 15.92
C PRO A 460 19.42 7.03 14.86
N ARG A 461 20.59 7.56 14.47
CA ARG A 461 20.70 8.66 13.49
C ARG A 461 21.68 8.42 12.36
N LYS A 462 22.31 7.24 12.27
CA LYS A 462 23.34 6.96 11.26
C LYS A 462 23.63 5.48 11.11
N ILE A 463 24.20 5.11 9.97
CA ILE A 463 24.73 3.78 9.69
C ILE A 463 26.25 3.89 9.58
N ILE A 464 27.00 3.00 10.24
CA ILE A 464 28.47 2.97 10.19
C ILE A 464 28.93 1.64 9.58
N LEU A 465 29.78 1.73 8.57
CA LEU A 465 30.41 0.61 7.89
C LEU A 465 31.91 0.60 8.22
N ARG A 466 32.39 -0.32 9.06
CA ARG A 466 33.78 -0.36 9.55
C ARG A 466 34.69 -1.32 8.77
N ASN A 467 35.98 -0.99 8.75
CA ASN A 467 37.12 -1.72 8.22
C ASN A 467 36.99 -2.14 6.76
N ASN A 468 36.61 -1.15 5.93
CA ASN A 468 36.52 -1.28 4.48
C ASN A 468 35.81 -2.58 4.07
N LEU A 469 34.50 -2.66 4.35
CA LEU A 469 33.64 -3.79 3.98
C LEU A 469 33.77 -4.20 2.49
N GLN A 470 34.39 -3.35 1.65
CA GLN A 470 34.32 -3.39 0.19
C GLN A 470 32.86 -3.37 -0.26
N ALA A 471 32.03 -2.65 0.53
CA ALA A 471 30.62 -2.50 0.26
C ALA A 471 30.44 -1.91 -1.14
N LYS A 472 29.55 -2.52 -1.92
CA LYS A 472 29.36 -2.18 -3.33
C LYS A 472 27.88 -2.17 -3.67
N PHE A 473 27.49 -1.35 -4.62
CA PHE A 473 26.12 -1.38 -5.12
C PHE A 473 25.87 -2.65 -5.92
N THR A 474 24.73 -3.29 -5.70
CA THR A 474 24.28 -4.43 -6.50
C THR A 474 23.76 -3.91 -7.85
N ASN A 475 24.65 -3.75 -8.84
CA ASN A 475 24.30 -3.31 -10.20
C ASN A 475 25.26 -3.94 -11.25
N THR A 476 25.00 -3.70 -12.54
CA THR A 476 25.77 -4.32 -13.64
C THR A 476 27.26 -3.92 -13.71
N LYS A 477 27.69 -2.90 -12.97
CA LYS A 477 29.07 -2.40 -12.96
C LYS A 477 29.75 -2.46 -11.58
N ASP A 478 29.08 -3.02 -10.56
CA ASP A 478 29.55 -3.16 -9.18
C ASP A 478 30.39 -1.96 -8.68
N MET A 479 29.74 -0.83 -8.40
CA MET A 479 30.43 0.36 -7.89
C MET A 479 30.69 0.24 -6.37
N VAL A 480 31.96 0.24 -5.97
CA VAL A 480 32.39 0.20 -4.56
C VAL A 480 32.17 1.56 -3.89
N LEU A 481 31.60 1.57 -2.69
CA LEU A 481 31.30 2.80 -1.93
C LEU A 481 32.53 3.68 -1.69
N HIS A 482 33.70 3.08 -1.50
CA HIS A 482 34.95 3.81 -1.32
C HIS A 482 35.27 4.70 -2.53
N ASN A 483 34.91 4.27 -3.74
CA ASN A 483 35.17 5.00 -4.98
C ASN A 483 34.25 6.22 -5.14
N LEU A 484 33.21 6.37 -4.31
CA LEU A 484 32.37 7.56 -4.31
C LEU A 484 33.14 8.81 -3.86
N PHE A 485 34.15 8.66 -3.01
CA PHE A 485 34.98 9.76 -2.47
C PHE A 485 36.04 10.27 -3.47
N SER A 486 35.69 10.30 -4.76
CA SER A 486 36.46 10.93 -5.82
C SER A 486 36.02 12.37 -6.04
N ASP A 487 36.84 13.19 -6.69
CA ASP A 487 36.48 14.58 -7.03
C ASP A 487 35.37 14.66 -8.10
N ALA A 488 35.07 13.56 -8.78
CA ALA A 488 34.04 13.49 -9.81
C ALA A 488 32.71 12.95 -9.26
N PRO A 489 31.56 13.55 -9.63
CA PRO A 489 30.26 13.02 -9.26
C PRO A 489 30.00 11.65 -9.90
N GLN A 490 29.35 10.78 -9.14
CA GLN A 490 28.96 9.45 -9.60
C GLN A 490 27.45 9.38 -9.81
N ILE A 491 27.02 8.62 -10.82
CA ILE A 491 25.61 8.51 -11.22
C ILE A 491 25.24 7.04 -11.39
N ILE A 492 24.11 6.64 -10.83
CA ILE A 492 23.46 5.37 -11.12
C ILE A 492 22.11 5.66 -11.75
N SER A 493 21.90 5.13 -12.95
CA SER A 493 20.66 5.29 -13.71
C SER A 493 19.80 4.04 -13.61
N PHE A 494 18.50 4.24 -13.51
CA PHE A 494 17.51 3.17 -13.51
C PHE A 494 16.50 3.41 -14.64
N PRO A 495 15.96 2.33 -15.25
CA PRO A 495 14.78 2.46 -16.07
C PRO A 495 13.65 3.10 -15.25
N ASN A 496 12.90 4.04 -15.83
CA ASN A 496 11.67 4.58 -15.25
C ASN A 496 11.83 5.29 -13.88
N GLN A 497 13.04 5.73 -13.53
CA GLN A 497 13.30 6.57 -12.35
C GLN A 497 14.30 7.68 -12.66
N PHE A 498 14.38 8.66 -11.76
CA PHE A 498 15.42 9.68 -11.83
C PHE A 498 16.81 9.10 -11.55
N ASN A 499 17.86 9.87 -11.85
CA ASN A 499 19.23 9.44 -11.61
C ASN A 499 19.56 9.56 -10.12
N LEU A 500 20.05 8.47 -9.54
CA LEU A 500 20.67 8.48 -8.22
C LEU A 500 22.06 9.10 -8.37
N PHE A 501 22.28 10.20 -7.65
CA PHE A 501 23.42 11.09 -7.84
C PHE A 501 24.21 11.25 -6.54
N PHE A 502 25.52 11.06 -6.66
CA PHE A 502 26.50 11.20 -5.58
C PHE A 502 27.37 12.43 -5.87
N LYS A 503 27.07 13.53 -5.18
CA LYS A 503 27.73 14.82 -5.35
C LYS A 503 28.90 14.95 -4.36
N PRO A 504 30.14 15.17 -4.83
CA PRO A 504 31.26 15.47 -3.95
C PRO A 504 31.11 16.82 -3.26
N GLU A 505 31.40 16.83 -1.96
CA GLU A 505 31.53 18.01 -1.11
C GLU A 505 32.84 17.88 -0.31
N LYS A 506 33.27 18.96 0.37
CA LYS A 506 34.51 18.93 1.15
C LYS A 506 34.45 17.84 2.24
N ASN A 507 35.23 16.78 2.06
CA ASN A 507 35.32 15.59 2.93
C ASN A 507 34.01 14.78 3.07
N ALA A 508 33.06 14.92 2.15
CA ALA A 508 31.78 14.22 2.20
C ALA A 508 31.21 13.98 0.80
N ILE A 509 30.29 13.04 0.69
CA ILE A 509 29.47 12.81 -0.51
C ILE A 509 28.01 13.01 -0.13
N LEU A 510 27.31 13.90 -0.84
CA LEU A 510 25.86 13.96 -0.75
C LEU A 510 25.28 12.92 -1.71
N ALA A 511 24.43 12.03 -1.19
CA ALA A 511 23.69 11.04 -1.97
C ALA A 511 22.22 11.45 -2.04
N GLY A 512 21.65 11.49 -3.24
CA GLY A 512 20.28 11.93 -3.45
C GLY A 512 19.85 11.80 -4.90
N TRP A 513 18.76 12.46 -5.27
CA TRP A 513 18.19 12.36 -6.61
C TRP A 513 18.49 13.60 -7.43
N LYS A 514 18.85 13.41 -8.70
CA LYS A 514 19.00 14.49 -9.68
C LYS A 514 17.80 14.51 -10.64
N VAL A 515 17.12 15.64 -10.71
CA VAL A 515 15.95 15.89 -11.57
C VAL A 515 16.22 17.14 -12.38
N GLU A 516 16.44 16.99 -13.68
CA GLU A 516 16.79 18.12 -14.56
C GLU A 516 18.04 18.86 -14.01
N GLU A 517 17.90 20.12 -13.64
CA GLU A 517 18.96 20.94 -13.02
C GLU A 517 18.95 20.88 -11.49
N ASP A 518 17.88 20.37 -10.88
CA ASP A 518 17.71 20.27 -9.43
C ASP A 518 18.44 19.03 -8.86
N TYR A 519 18.99 19.19 -7.66
CA TYR A 519 19.58 18.11 -6.88
C TYR A 519 19.02 18.10 -5.45
N ILE A 520 18.53 16.95 -5.01
CA ILE A 520 17.82 16.80 -3.74
C ILE A 520 18.55 15.76 -2.89
N PRO A 521 19.40 16.18 -1.93
CA PRO A 521 20.19 15.29 -1.10
C PRO A 521 19.33 14.59 -0.06
N PHE A 522 19.60 13.32 0.17
CA PHE A 522 18.88 12.46 1.12
C PHE A 522 19.80 11.96 2.24
N PHE A 523 21.05 11.62 1.91
CA PHE A 523 22.05 11.17 2.88
C PHE A 523 23.37 11.88 2.65
N THR A 524 24.12 12.10 3.71
CA THR A 524 25.52 12.49 3.67
C THR A 524 26.38 11.28 4.03
N LEU A 525 27.34 10.97 3.16
CA LEU A 525 28.36 9.95 3.38
C LEU A 525 29.64 10.65 3.79
N THR A 526 30.19 10.31 4.95
CA THR A 526 31.51 10.74 5.39
C THR A 526 32.43 9.54 5.51
N ARG A 527 33.73 9.78 5.36
CA ARG A 527 34.76 8.73 5.48
C ARG A 527 35.79 9.17 6.52
N ASP A 528 36.11 8.26 7.44
CA ASP A 528 37.32 8.32 8.27
C ASP A 528 38.32 7.25 7.79
N GLU A 529 39.46 7.10 8.47
CA GLU A 529 40.52 6.16 8.06
C GLU A 529 40.01 4.73 7.84
N ASN A 530 39.02 4.28 8.63
CA ASN A 530 38.57 2.89 8.65
C ASN A 530 37.05 2.73 8.55
N SER A 531 36.29 3.77 8.24
CA SER A 531 34.83 3.68 8.22
C SER A 531 34.18 4.62 7.21
N ILE A 532 33.00 4.21 6.75
CA ILE A 532 32.07 5.06 6.00
C ILE A 532 30.82 5.21 6.86
N THR A 533 30.40 6.44 7.09
CA THR A 533 29.18 6.76 7.85
C THR A 533 28.13 7.35 6.92
N LEU A 534 26.93 6.77 6.90
CA LEU A 534 25.75 7.29 6.20
C LEU A 534 24.87 8.00 7.22
N THR A 535 24.62 9.29 7.02
CA THR A 535 23.77 10.11 7.90
C THR A 535 22.60 10.68 7.09
N PRO A 536 21.34 10.42 7.48
CA PRO A 536 20.17 11.07 6.90
C PRO A 536 20.28 12.59 6.95
N VAL A 537 19.78 13.31 5.94
CA VAL A 537 19.62 14.77 6.04
C VAL A 537 18.50 15.12 7.03
N ASP A 538 18.68 16.22 7.76
CA ASP A 538 17.69 16.66 8.75
C ASP A 538 16.43 17.27 8.14
N LYS A 539 16.53 17.79 6.90
CA LYS A 539 15.44 18.42 6.16
C LYS A 539 15.63 18.21 4.67
N ILE A 540 14.53 18.00 3.94
CA ILE A 540 14.50 17.98 2.48
C ILE A 540 13.83 19.26 1.97
N THR A 541 14.43 19.89 0.98
CA THR A 541 13.83 21.00 0.21
C THR A 541 13.51 20.52 -1.20
N ASN A 542 12.45 21.08 -1.79
CA ASN A 542 12.03 20.77 -3.17
C ASN A 542 11.62 19.30 -3.42
N LEU A 543 11.18 18.56 -2.39
CA LEU A 543 10.73 17.17 -2.53
C LEU A 543 9.63 17.00 -3.60
N GLN A 544 8.80 18.03 -3.83
CA GLN A 544 7.75 18.02 -4.84
C GLN A 544 8.26 17.78 -6.27
N LYS A 545 9.54 18.08 -6.57
CA LYS A 545 10.18 17.74 -7.85
C LYS A 545 10.32 16.22 -8.05
N LEU A 546 10.28 15.46 -6.96
CA LEU A 546 10.29 13.99 -6.94
C LEU A 546 8.89 13.39 -6.80
N ASN A 547 7.82 14.18 -6.92
CA ASN A 547 6.45 13.68 -6.96
C ASN A 547 6.26 12.53 -7.96
N PRO A 548 6.88 12.51 -9.16
CA PRO A 548 6.76 11.35 -10.05
C PRO A 548 7.14 10.00 -9.41
N MET A 549 8.03 10.00 -8.41
CA MET A 549 8.43 8.80 -7.68
C MET A 549 7.65 8.60 -6.37
N PHE A 550 7.49 9.66 -5.57
CA PHE A 550 6.97 9.53 -4.20
C PHE A 550 5.50 9.96 -4.06
N GLN A 551 4.97 10.68 -5.04
CA GLN A 551 3.58 11.13 -5.07
C GLN A 551 3.00 11.12 -6.51
N PRO A 552 2.86 9.94 -7.15
CA PRO A 552 2.52 9.85 -8.57
C PRO A 552 1.23 10.56 -8.99
N ASP A 553 0.22 10.56 -8.12
CA ASP A 553 -1.06 11.28 -8.30
C ASP A 553 -0.90 12.81 -8.34
N ARG A 554 0.27 13.33 -7.96
CA ARG A 554 0.65 14.75 -7.99
C ARG A 554 1.91 15.01 -8.81
N SER A 555 2.28 14.07 -9.67
CA SER A 555 3.51 14.17 -10.48
C SER A 555 3.54 15.41 -11.36
N GLY A 556 2.39 15.85 -11.86
CA GLY A 556 2.27 16.96 -12.81
C GLY A 556 2.94 16.67 -14.17
N LEU A 557 3.46 15.46 -14.37
CA LEU A 557 4.07 15.07 -15.63
C LEU A 557 2.98 14.77 -16.65
N LEU A 558 3.14 15.33 -17.84
CA LEU A 558 2.27 15.05 -18.98
C LEU A 558 2.42 13.59 -19.40
N ALA A 559 1.34 13.06 -19.98
CA ALA A 559 1.41 11.80 -20.71
C ALA A 559 2.50 11.89 -21.80
N ASP A 560 3.10 10.76 -22.13
CA ASP A 560 4.09 10.61 -23.17
C ASP A 560 3.57 9.61 -24.20
N ARG A 561 3.72 9.94 -25.49
CA ARG A 561 3.20 9.13 -26.60
C ARG A 561 3.78 7.73 -26.63
N ASP A 562 5.09 7.61 -26.41
CA ASP A 562 5.83 6.38 -26.60
C ASP A 562 5.64 5.44 -25.43
N PHE A 563 5.41 5.99 -24.23
CA PHE A 563 5.11 5.20 -23.03
C PHE A 563 3.62 4.86 -22.89
N SER A 564 2.72 5.77 -23.25
CA SER A 564 1.28 5.55 -23.11
C SER A 564 0.76 4.42 -24.00
N ILE A 565 -0.27 3.71 -23.52
CA ILE A 565 -0.89 2.62 -24.26
C ILE A 565 -2.24 3.08 -24.80
N PHE A 566 -2.40 2.92 -26.11
CA PHE A 566 -3.63 3.26 -26.83
C PHE A 566 -4.06 2.06 -27.67
N TYR A 567 -5.28 1.58 -27.47
CA TYR A 567 -5.76 0.37 -28.13
C TYR A 567 -7.22 0.48 -28.56
N TRP A 568 -7.49 0.31 -29.85
CA TRP A 568 -8.85 0.23 -30.36
C TRP A 568 -9.44 -1.15 -30.09
N ASN A 569 -10.50 -1.20 -29.28
CA ASN A 569 -11.28 -2.42 -29.08
C ASN A 569 -12.09 -2.76 -30.34
N ASN A 570 -12.63 -1.74 -31.01
CA ASN A 570 -13.35 -1.87 -32.27
C ASN A 570 -13.28 -0.55 -33.05
N LYS A 571 -13.21 -0.66 -34.38
CA LYS A 571 -13.28 0.47 -35.34
C LYS A 571 -14.55 0.46 -36.19
N THR A 572 -15.36 -0.59 -36.02
CA THR A 572 -16.70 -0.72 -36.61
C THR A 572 -17.72 -0.93 -35.48
N ALA A 573 -18.86 -0.25 -35.56
CA ALA A 573 -19.96 -0.37 -34.61
C ALA A 573 -21.31 -0.20 -35.32
N VAL A 574 -22.41 -0.57 -34.66
CA VAL A 574 -23.76 -0.35 -35.16
C VAL A 574 -24.26 1.02 -34.70
N ALA A 575 -24.67 1.87 -35.65
CA ALA A 575 -25.20 3.20 -35.37
C ALA A 575 -26.38 3.13 -34.38
N GLY A 576 -26.40 4.01 -33.39
CA GLY A 576 -27.44 4.11 -32.37
C GLY A 576 -27.56 2.91 -31.41
N ARG A 577 -26.56 2.01 -31.38
CA ARG A 577 -26.59 0.80 -30.53
C ARG A 577 -25.36 0.65 -29.64
N ASN A 578 -24.16 0.62 -30.22
CA ASN A 578 -22.93 0.38 -29.46
C ASN A 578 -21.83 1.38 -29.84
N PRO A 579 -20.93 1.73 -28.90
CA PRO A 579 -19.84 2.64 -29.20
C PRO A 579 -18.70 1.95 -29.95
N LEU A 580 -17.94 2.76 -30.67
CA LEU A 580 -16.52 2.52 -30.90
C LEU A 580 -15.77 2.83 -29.62
N ARG A 581 -14.85 1.94 -29.23
CA ARG A 581 -14.16 2.07 -27.95
C ARG A 581 -12.65 2.09 -28.13
N LEU A 582 -12.03 3.17 -27.66
CA LEU A 582 -10.59 3.33 -27.56
C LEU A 582 -10.18 3.22 -26.09
N PHE A 583 -9.35 2.22 -25.77
CA PHE A 583 -8.70 2.07 -24.47
C PHE A 583 -7.51 3.01 -24.38
N ILE A 584 -7.38 3.67 -23.23
CA ILE A 584 -6.28 4.57 -22.90
C ILE A 584 -5.70 4.19 -21.55
N LEU A 585 -4.38 4.00 -21.49
CA LEU A 585 -3.59 4.04 -20.27
C LEU A 585 -2.52 5.13 -20.45
N PRO A 586 -2.74 6.32 -19.89
CA PRO A 586 -1.81 7.44 -19.99
C PRO A 586 -0.62 7.22 -19.07
N LEU A 587 0.59 7.19 -19.64
CA LEU A 587 1.85 7.06 -18.91
C LEU A 587 2.77 8.22 -19.27
N ASN A 588 3.49 8.78 -18.30
CA ASN A 588 4.47 9.83 -18.52
C ASN A 588 5.82 9.29 -19.05
N LYS A 589 6.79 10.20 -19.26
CA LYS A 589 8.16 9.88 -19.72
C LYS A 589 8.95 8.90 -18.85
N LEU A 590 8.49 8.63 -17.63
CA LEU A 590 9.06 7.62 -16.73
C LEU A 590 8.26 6.30 -16.76
N GLY A 591 7.30 6.15 -17.67
CA GLY A 591 6.43 4.97 -17.74
C GLY A 591 5.43 4.87 -16.58
N ARG A 592 5.17 5.96 -15.87
CA ARG A 592 4.29 5.99 -14.69
C ARG A 592 2.92 6.60 -15.02
N PRO A 593 1.84 6.24 -14.31
CA PRO A 593 0.52 6.82 -14.52
C PRO A 593 0.54 8.35 -14.58
N ALA A 594 -0.16 8.90 -15.58
CA ALA A 594 -0.26 10.34 -15.80
C ALA A 594 -1.73 10.76 -15.97
N SER A 595 -2.05 11.99 -15.61
CA SER A 595 -3.39 12.54 -15.89
C SER A 595 -3.47 13.09 -17.31
N VAL A 596 -4.67 13.10 -17.90
CA VAL A 596 -4.94 13.72 -19.21
C VAL A 596 -5.94 14.84 -19.00
N GLN A 597 -5.61 16.07 -19.37
CA GLN A 597 -6.46 17.24 -19.09
C GLN A 597 -7.49 17.48 -20.20
N ASN A 598 -7.10 17.29 -21.46
CA ASN A 598 -7.93 17.58 -22.61
C ASN A 598 -7.85 16.46 -23.64
N VAL A 599 -9.01 16.07 -24.19
CA VAL A 599 -9.11 15.12 -25.30
C VAL A 599 -9.87 15.79 -26.43
N GLN A 600 -9.32 15.75 -27.63
CA GLN A 600 -9.98 16.26 -28.83
C GLN A 600 -10.10 15.17 -29.87
N VAL A 601 -11.27 15.08 -30.49
CA VAL A 601 -11.52 14.21 -31.64
C VAL A 601 -11.82 15.11 -32.84
N THR A 602 -11.04 14.95 -33.91
CA THR A 602 -11.14 15.76 -35.13
C THR A 602 -11.26 14.85 -36.35
N GLY A 603 -11.88 15.34 -37.43
CA GLY A 603 -12.06 14.58 -38.67
C GLY A 603 -13.25 15.07 -39.49
N GLU A 604 -13.34 14.63 -40.75
CA GLU A 604 -14.51 14.87 -41.59
C GLU A 604 -15.74 14.18 -40.97
N GLY A 605 -16.89 14.86 -40.90
CA GLY A 605 -18.09 14.29 -40.25
C GLY A 605 -17.99 14.12 -38.73
N SER A 606 -16.98 14.69 -38.06
CA SER A 606 -16.87 14.65 -36.60
C SER A 606 -18.04 15.34 -35.87
N SER A 607 -18.75 16.23 -36.55
CA SER A 607 -20.02 16.83 -36.06
C SER A 607 -21.15 15.81 -35.87
N ASP A 608 -21.09 14.68 -36.57
CA ASP A 608 -22.10 13.61 -36.49
C ASP A 608 -21.74 12.54 -35.44
N LEU A 609 -20.65 12.76 -34.68
CA LEU A 609 -20.17 11.86 -33.64
C LEU A 609 -20.43 12.44 -32.25
N ASP A 610 -20.89 11.60 -31.33
CA ASP A 610 -20.93 11.91 -29.90
C ASP A 610 -19.77 11.19 -29.19
N VAL A 611 -18.93 11.98 -28.51
CA VAL A 611 -17.73 11.51 -27.81
C VAL A 611 -17.98 11.57 -26.31
N LYS A 612 -18.02 10.40 -25.68
CA LYS A 612 -18.25 10.26 -24.25
C LYS A 612 -16.95 9.90 -23.52
N LEU A 613 -16.58 10.78 -22.59
CA LEU A 613 -15.47 10.59 -21.65
C LEU A 613 -16.02 10.27 -20.24
N PRO A 614 -15.25 9.59 -19.39
CA PRO A 614 -15.60 9.42 -17.98
C PRO A 614 -15.77 10.77 -17.27
N GLN A 615 -16.78 10.88 -16.39
CA GLN A 615 -16.84 11.97 -15.41
C GLN A 615 -15.56 11.89 -14.56
N ASP A 616 -14.80 12.99 -14.48
CA ASP A 616 -13.47 13.12 -13.84
C ASP A 616 -12.27 12.46 -14.55
N TYR A 617 -12.30 12.25 -15.87
CA TYR A 617 -11.12 11.70 -16.57
C TYR A 617 -9.83 12.48 -16.34
N THR A 618 -9.92 13.79 -16.04
CA THR A 618 -8.76 14.67 -15.74
C THR A 618 -8.02 14.34 -14.46
N TYR A 619 -8.61 13.51 -13.61
CA TYR A 619 -7.98 12.99 -12.39
C TYR A 619 -7.77 11.48 -12.44
N ARG A 620 -8.10 10.82 -13.55
CA ARG A 620 -7.88 9.37 -13.68
C ARG A 620 -6.43 9.09 -14.00
N ILE A 621 -5.82 8.24 -13.19
CA ILE A 621 -4.50 7.66 -13.43
C ILE A 621 -4.59 6.15 -13.68
N LYS A 622 -5.79 5.54 -13.55
CA LYS A 622 -6.09 4.20 -14.08
C LYS A 622 -6.35 4.21 -15.58
N PRO A 623 -6.32 3.04 -16.24
CA PRO A 623 -6.85 2.94 -17.60
C PRO A 623 -8.34 3.30 -17.69
N TRP A 624 -8.74 3.94 -18.79
CA TRP A 624 -10.12 4.32 -19.09
C TRP A 624 -10.40 4.25 -20.59
N TYR A 625 -11.63 4.58 -21.01
CA TYR A 625 -12.08 4.47 -22.39
C TYR A 625 -12.61 5.80 -22.93
N ILE A 626 -12.34 6.07 -24.20
CA ILE A 626 -13.13 7.00 -25.02
C ILE A 626 -14.17 6.17 -25.76
N ASP A 627 -15.44 6.46 -25.50
CA ASP A 627 -16.56 5.87 -26.24
C ASP A 627 -17.04 6.88 -27.29
N ILE A 628 -16.97 6.51 -28.56
CA ILE A 628 -17.47 7.32 -29.68
C ILE A 628 -18.72 6.63 -30.22
N THR A 629 -19.80 7.39 -30.39
CA THR A 629 -21.06 6.90 -30.92
C THR A 629 -21.52 7.76 -32.08
N SER A 630 -22.39 7.21 -32.92
CA SER A 630 -23.12 7.95 -33.94
C SER A 630 -24.56 7.45 -33.96
N SER A 631 -25.52 8.35 -34.14
CA SER A 631 -26.93 7.99 -34.35
C SER A 631 -27.22 7.55 -35.79
N ILE A 632 -26.33 7.88 -36.74
CA ILE A 632 -26.50 7.58 -38.17
C ILE A 632 -25.36 6.68 -38.70
N PRO A 633 -25.63 5.85 -39.73
CA PRO A 633 -24.57 5.12 -40.41
C PRO A 633 -23.65 6.09 -41.16
N LEU A 634 -22.33 5.96 -40.94
CA LEU A 634 -21.32 6.78 -41.60
C LEU A 634 -19.97 6.05 -41.64
N SER A 635 -19.16 6.34 -42.65
CA SER A 635 -17.75 5.92 -42.71
C SER A 635 -16.91 7.17 -42.81
N THR A 636 -15.95 7.34 -41.90
CA THR A 636 -15.09 8.52 -41.90
C THR A 636 -13.72 8.21 -41.32
N THR A 637 -12.83 9.20 -41.35
CA THR A 637 -11.50 9.17 -40.75
C THR A 637 -11.43 10.17 -39.61
N ILE A 638 -10.97 9.72 -38.44
CA ILE A 638 -10.79 10.58 -37.26
C ILE A 638 -9.34 10.59 -36.78
N SER A 639 -8.96 11.69 -36.14
CA SER A 639 -7.76 11.83 -35.32
C SER A 639 -8.17 12.15 -33.89
N ILE A 640 -7.42 11.65 -32.91
CA ILE A 640 -7.65 11.88 -31.49
C ILE A 640 -6.35 12.39 -30.89
N THR A 641 -6.43 13.51 -30.18
CA THR A 641 -5.32 14.06 -29.41
C THR A 641 -5.66 14.08 -27.92
N ALA A 642 -4.66 13.85 -27.07
CA ALA A 642 -4.73 14.07 -25.62
C ALA A 642 -3.63 15.03 -25.22
N ASP A 643 -3.97 16.19 -24.65
CA ASP A 643 -3.00 17.24 -24.27
C ASP A 643 -2.01 17.60 -25.40
N GLY A 644 -2.49 17.60 -26.64
CA GLY A 644 -1.68 17.85 -27.84
C GLY A 644 -0.90 16.65 -28.38
N ILE A 645 -0.97 15.49 -27.72
CA ILE A 645 -0.35 14.24 -28.16
C ILE A 645 -1.28 13.50 -29.10
N ASP A 646 -0.82 13.23 -30.32
CA ASP A 646 -1.52 12.38 -31.30
C ASP A 646 -1.67 10.94 -30.78
N ILE A 647 -2.83 10.62 -30.21
CA ILE A 647 -3.20 9.27 -29.77
C ILE A 647 -3.51 8.39 -30.98
N ALA A 648 -4.32 8.92 -31.90
CA ALA A 648 -4.77 8.27 -33.11
C ALA A 648 -4.71 9.30 -34.24
N LYS A 649 -4.10 8.95 -35.37
CA LYS A 649 -3.99 9.86 -36.51
C LYS A 649 -4.56 9.21 -37.74
N ASN A 650 -5.52 9.88 -38.36
CA ASN A 650 -6.19 9.46 -39.58
C ASN A 650 -6.66 7.99 -39.53
N ILE A 651 -7.36 7.62 -38.45
CA ILE A 651 -7.88 6.27 -38.28
C ILE A 651 -9.25 6.16 -38.97
N PRO A 652 -9.43 5.23 -39.91
CA PRO A 652 -10.74 4.97 -40.49
C PRO A 652 -11.63 4.30 -39.44
N ILE A 653 -12.87 4.80 -39.34
CA ILE A 653 -13.92 4.29 -38.47
C ILE A 653 -15.23 4.14 -39.25
N GLN A 654 -16.10 3.24 -38.79
CA GLN A 654 -17.35 2.95 -39.46
C GLN A 654 -18.49 2.69 -38.48
N PHE A 655 -19.61 3.37 -38.69
CA PHE A 655 -20.90 3.05 -38.11
C PHE A 655 -21.79 2.46 -39.19
N ILE A 656 -22.15 1.18 -39.04
CA ILE A 656 -23.02 0.48 -39.99
C ILE A 656 -24.49 0.61 -39.58
N THR A 657 -25.37 0.34 -40.54
CA THR A 657 -26.83 0.33 -40.33
C THR A 657 -27.23 -0.75 -39.31
N ASP A 658 -28.16 -0.42 -38.41
CA ASP A 658 -28.81 -1.41 -37.55
C ASP A 658 -29.82 -2.24 -38.38
N CYS A 659 -29.37 -3.38 -38.90
CA CYS A 659 -30.19 -4.21 -39.78
C CYS A 659 -31.44 -4.80 -39.11
N LYS A 660 -31.54 -4.77 -37.77
CA LYS A 660 -32.79 -5.09 -37.07
C LYS A 660 -33.86 -4.01 -37.28
N LYS A 661 -33.45 -2.75 -37.42
CA LYS A 661 -34.35 -1.61 -37.63
C LYS A 661 -34.55 -1.32 -39.12
N GLU A 662 -33.53 -1.51 -39.95
CA GLU A 662 -33.53 -1.14 -41.38
C GLU A 662 -33.17 -2.31 -42.31
N ILE A 663 -33.90 -3.42 -42.22
CA ILE A 663 -33.55 -4.67 -42.93
C ILE A 663 -33.46 -4.51 -44.47
N LYS A 664 -34.34 -3.70 -45.07
CA LYS A 664 -34.33 -3.44 -46.52
C LYS A 664 -33.03 -2.78 -46.99
N LYS A 665 -32.49 -1.84 -46.20
CA LYS A 665 -31.26 -1.12 -46.51
C LYS A 665 -30.03 -2.03 -46.42
N CYS A 666 -30.03 -2.98 -45.48
CA CYS A 666 -28.97 -3.97 -45.38
C CYS A 666 -29.01 -5.03 -46.48
N LEU A 667 -30.19 -5.46 -46.93
CA LEU A 667 -30.31 -6.41 -48.06
C LEU A 667 -29.79 -5.83 -49.37
N LEU A 668 -29.91 -4.51 -49.55
CA LEU A 668 -29.36 -3.77 -50.69
C LEU A 668 -27.84 -3.49 -50.55
N ASN A 669 -27.25 -3.74 -49.37
CA ASN A 669 -25.82 -3.57 -49.11
C ASN A 669 -25.24 -4.83 -48.41
N PRO A 670 -24.89 -5.87 -49.17
CA PRO A 670 -24.46 -7.16 -48.63
C PRO A 670 -23.27 -7.07 -47.67
N MET A 671 -22.37 -6.11 -47.88
CA MET A 671 -21.23 -5.87 -46.98
C MET A 671 -21.67 -5.37 -45.60
N GLN A 672 -22.59 -4.41 -45.53
CA GLN A 672 -23.13 -3.93 -44.24
C GLN A 672 -23.88 -5.04 -43.49
N LEU A 673 -24.57 -5.92 -44.22
CA LEU A 673 -25.24 -7.08 -43.62
C LEU A 673 -24.23 -8.07 -43.03
N LEU A 674 -23.14 -8.35 -43.73
CA LEU A 674 -22.06 -9.22 -43.22
C LEU A 674 -21.39 -8.62 -41.98
N ASP A 675 -21.06 -7.33 -42.00
CA ASP A 675 -20.47 -6.64 -40.85
C ASP A 675 -21.42 -6.65 -39.63
N TYR A 676 -22.72 -6.45 -39.88
CA TYR A 676 -23.75 -6.51 -38.84
C TYR A 676 -23.86 -7.91 -38.22
N ILE A 677 -23.83 -8.96 -39.05
CA ILE A 677 -23.82 -10.35 -38.59
C ILE A 677 -22.56 -10.64 -37.77
N TYR A 678 -21.39 -10.20 -38.24
CA TYR A 678 -20.12 -10.40 -37.55
C TYR A 678 -20.11 -9.75 -36.16
N ILE A 679 -20.53 -8.48 -36.06
CA ILE A 679 -20.63 -7.76 -34.78
C ILE A 679 -21.59 -8.48 -33.84
N ASN A 680 -22.77 -8.88 -34.33
CA ASN A 680 -23.79 -9.53 -33.51
C ASN A 680 -23.34 -10.93 -33.05
N ALA A 681 -22.63 -11.69 -33.88
CA ALA A 681 -22.04 -12.98 -33.50
C ALA A 681 -20.97 -12.81 -32.41
N GLY A 682 -20.10 -11.80 -32.53
CA GLY A 682 -19.10 -11.46 -31.52
C GLY A 682 -19.71 -11.08 -30.16
N GLU A 683 -20.81 -10.32 -30.17
CA GLU A 683 -21.56 -9.99 -28.95
C GLU A 683 -22.15 -11.23 -28.27
N GLN A 684 -22.78 -12.12 -29.05
CA GLN A 684 -23.38 -13.35 -28.51
C GLN A 684 -22.32 -14.28 -27.93
N TRP A 685 -21.16 -14.39 -28.59
CA TRP A 685 -20.04 -15.17 -28.07
C TRP A 685 -19.50 -14.60 -26.75
N THR A 686 -19.46 -13.27 -26.63
CA THR A 686 -19.05 -12.58 -25.39
C THR A 686 -20.07 -12.79 -24.27
N LYS A 687 -21.38 -12.75 -24.57
CA LYS A 687 -22.46 -13.04 -23.61
C LYS A 687 -22.43 -14.50 -23.14
N ALA A 688 -22.23 -15.45 -24.05
CA ALA A 688 -22.12 -16.88 -23.72
C ALA A 688 -20.94 -17.15 -22.76
N LYS A 689 -19.79 -16.49 -22.96
CA LYS A 689 -18.65 -16.58 -22.04
C LYS A 689 -18.91 -16.00 -20.65
N ARG A 690 -19.80 -15.01 -20.51
CA ARG A 690 -20.18 -14.46 -19.19
C ARG A 690 -21.11 -15.40 -18.42
N LEU A 691 -21.89 -16.23 -19.11
CA LEU A 691 -22.83 -17.17 -18.50
C LEU A 691 -22.15 -18.47 -18.03
N VAL A 692 -21.04 -18.86 -18.66
CA VAL A 692 -20.20 -19.98 -18.22
C VAL A 692 -19.17 -19.45 -17.23
N GLY A 693 -19.54 -19.37 -15.95
CA GLY A 693 -18.79 -18.71 -14.87
C GLY A 693 -17.31 -19.14 -14.73
N SER A 694 -16.42 -18.46 -15.45
CA SER A 694 -15.00 -18.41 -15.14
C SER A 694 -14.77 -17.20 -14.21
N PRO A 695 -14.20 -17.37 -13.00
CA PRO A 695 -13.84 -16.27 -12.12
C PRO A 695 -12.56 -15.61 -12.66
N ILE A 696 -12.69 -14.94 -13.80
CA ILE A 696 -11.69 -13.99 -14.29
C ILE A 696 -12.41 -12.65 -14.28
N LYS A 697 -12.10 -11.83 -13.27
CA LYS A 697 -12.45 -10.41 -13.19
C LYS A 697 -12.31 -9.82 -14.59
N THR A 698 -13.39 -9.27 -15.11
CA THR A 698 -13.51 -8.80 -16.48
C THR A 698 -12.77 -7.46 -16.67
N VAL A 699 -11.46 -7.45 -16.43
CA VAL A 699 -10.55 -6.64 -17.24
C VAL A 699 -10.35 -7.45 -18.50
N GLY A 700 -10.78 -6.90 -19.64
CA GLY A 700 -10.90 -7.63 -20.89
C GLY A 700 -9.65 -8.47 -21.20
N ARG A 701 -9.84 -9.61 -21.87
CA ARG A 701 -8.76 -10.24 -22.64
C ARG A 701 -8.32 -9.23 -23.71
N ILE A 702 -7.46 -8.33 -23.27
CA ILE A 702 -6.46 -7.63 -24.03
C ILE A 702 -5.90 -8.63 -25.03
N SER A 703 -5.90 -8.29 -26.32
CA SER A 703 -5.05 -9.02 -27.25
C SER A 703 -3.62 -8.71 -26.84
N MET A 704 -3.05 -9.59 -26.02
CA MET A 704 -1.68 -9.58 -25.53
C MET A 704 -0.67 -9.26 -26.65
N PHE A 705 -1.03 -9.64 -27.89
CA PHE A 705 -0.34 -9.36 -29.14
C PHE A 705 -0.19 -7.87 -29.52
N GLY A 706 -1.20 -7.02 -29.28
CA GLY A 706 -1.12 -5.58 -29.61
C GLY A 706 -0.15 -4.83 -28.71
N LEU A 707 -0.18 -5.12 -27.40
CA LEU A 707 0.77 -4.62 -26.40
C LEU A 707 2.19 -5.18 -26.62
N LEU A 708 2.32 -6.43 -27.06
CA LEU A 708 3.60 -7.07 -27.40
C LEU A 708 4.34 -6.36 -28.55
N ILE A 709 3.61 -5.85 -29.55
CA ILE A 709 4.20 -5.14 -30.70
C ILE A 709 4.69 -3.74 -30.31
N GLN A 710 3.97 -3.05 -29.42
CA GLN A 710 4.34 -1.70 -28.97
C GLN A 710 5.59 -1.74 -28.07
N ARG A 711 5.73 -2.77 -27.20
CA ARG A 711 6.93 -2.94 -26.36
C ARG A 711 8.17 -3.43 -27.12
N LYS A 712 8.01 -4.21 -28.20
CA LYS A 712 9.13 -4.55 -29.12
C LYS A 712 9.71 -3.32 -29.82
N ARG A 713 8.95 -2.22 -29.93
CA ARG A 713 9.47 -0.91 -30.38
C ARG A 713 10.23 -0.19 -29.26
N GLN A 714 9.73 -0.23 -28.02
CA GLN A 714 10.41 0.34 -26.85
C GLN A 714 11.74 -0.36 -26.51
N SER A 715 11.83 -1.69 -26.65
CA SER A 715 13.08 -2.43 -26.41
C SER A 715 14.17 -2.18 -27.46
N LYS A 716 13.88 -1.40 -28.51
CA LYS A 716 14.85 -0.94 -29.52
C LYS A 716 15.28 0.51 -29.32
N LEU A 717 14.69 1.20 -28.34
CA LEU A 717 15.01 2.58 -27.95
C LEU A 717 15.81 2.66 -26.63
N VAL A 718 16.29 1.52 -26.12
CA VAL A 718 17.17 1.39 -24.95
C VAL A 718 18.58 1.04 -25.39
#